data_AF-A0A8T0AAN5-F1
#
_entry.id   AF-A0A8T0AAN5-F1
#
_cell.length_a   1.000
_cell.length_b   1.000
_cell.length_c   1.000
_cell.angle_alpha   90.00
_cell.angle_beta   90.00
_cell.angle_gamma   90.00
#
_symmetry.space_group_name_H-M   'P 1'
#
loop_
_entity.id
_entity.type
_entity.pdbx_description
1 polymer ?
#
loop_
_entity_poly.entity_id
_entity_poly.type
_entity_poly.pdbx_seq_one_letter_code
_entity_poly.pdbx_strand_id
1 'polypeptide(L)'
;MALVPYDENVLPSLAKLHSASADFRFAERRIRLAQDWRGGGVAAVVWDAAVVMCMYLELGRVDLKNRTTIELGAGTGLVGIVAALLGADVTITDRSPALEFLEANVKENVPSHLQGAVRVSELTWGDRLERYPSGGYELILGADIVYLEETFSALLRTLEHLSSESTEVLLACRIRYERDERFLSMLGDRFSVQEVLYDSQRDVRIYRAVKLKEKERNSRTDSTRAHAGPDSGDRTRYRATRGSVSVSALPEDARGEDTPAVLGAAVVVTLIAVPTAIYLNEKNPEETKRTFTLNDYFNSTIRSRSYNMRWISDHEYLHTTREERLLLFNVSSEMGEDFLGETLGSFKAFDYLVSADRKFVCFLTNYSKTWRHSYTATYLVYDRENRKLLNTDIPHGVQFLSWAPVGNKLTYVWNNNVYMKSSPSSPAEQVTTNGSPLIVNGIPDWVYEEEMFSSNYAMWWSPSGRFLAFVEINDTEVHNIEYSWYGQGQYPETIVIPYPKAGTPNPTVRLFVVDTINSLRITELLVPSVLAARDHYLSTVTWATDMRIAVQWQNRTQSHVILQTYELSGETWNSTTEIYLESKTGWVGRFSPAEPVFKPDGSSCYYITSDSSGYKHIHHISGDTLTPITSGRWEVTDILKVTKDAIFYVSNEHNSHPGQRNVYKISVNGATHSLPVCLTCTLLEERCKYNSAYFSTNATYYRLSCSGPGLPLYTLRDSRGAGSEIRVLEDNKILESILQDIEMPGQTYGTLKISGFDDSAASLRQIQKYPLLIDVYAGPCSQKSDYRFRINWSTYLASTENIIVASFDGRGSGYQGDQIMHAIYKRLGTYEVEDQITAARHFIDLGYVDKNRIAIWGWSYGGYVTSMALGAGSGVFKCGMAVAPVSKWEYYDSIYTERYMLTPQENPDFYENSTVTGRAKNFNSVQYLLVHGTADDNVHFQQGAQISKALVNQQVDFESMWYTDEDHSLGGSAYEHVYVHMSHFLTKCFA
;
A
#
# COMPACT_ATOMS: atom_id res chain seq x y z
N MET A 1 -39.13 10.61 -12.43
CA MET A 1 -38.48 9.29 -12.51
C MET A 1 -37.12 9.52 -13.15
N ALA A 2 -36.05 9.50 -12.36
CA ALA A 2 -34.71 9.45 -12.92
C ALA A 2 -34.48 8.01 -13.36
N LEU A 3 -34.65 7.74 -14.65
CA LEU A 3 -34.20 6.51 -15.29
C LEU A 3 -32.69 6.66 -15.47
N VAL A 4 -31.91 5.98 -14.62
CA VAL A 4 -30.48 5.76 -14.88
C VAL A 4 -30.40 4.64 -15.93
N PRO A 5 -29.83 4.86 -17.12
CA PRO A 5 -29.68 3.80 -18.09
C PRO A 5 -28.58 2.85 -17.61
N TYR A 6 -28.95 1.60 -17.29
CA TYR A 6 -28.01 0.52 -16.97
C TYR A 6 -28.07 -0.54 -18.07
N ASP A 7 -26.89 -0.92 -18.57
CA ASP A 7 -26.66 -1.95 -19.59
C ASP A 7 -26.71 -3.36 -18.98
N GLU A 8 -27.25 -4.34 -19.72
CA GLU A 8 -27.58 -5.71 -19.27
C GLU A 8 -26.35 -6.65 -19.15
N ASN A 9 -25.19 -6.18 -18.69
CA ASN A 9 -24.02 -7.03 -18.51
C ASN A 9 -23.88 -7.50 -17.04
N VAL A 10 -24.09 -8.81 -16.87
CA VAL A 10 -24.18 -9.54 -15.59
C VAL A 10 -22.83 -9.57 -14.87
N LEU A 11 -22.63 -8.63 -13.93
CA LEU A 11 -21.64 -8.76 -12.85
C LEU A 11 -22.21 -9.63 -11.71
N PRO A 12 -21.43 -10.52 -11.06
CA PRO A 12 -21.88 -11.35 -9.93
C PRO A 12 -22.47 -10.55 -8.76
N SER A 13 -22.03 -9.31 -8.55
CA SER A 13 -22.57 -8.38 -7.55
C SER A 13 -24.01 -7.91 -7.86
N LEU A 14 -24.39 -7.87 -9.14
CA LEU A 14 -25.73 -7.48 -9.60
C LEU A 14 -26.69 -8.69 -9.67
N ALA A 15 -26.19 -9.93 -9.62
CA ALA A 15 -27.02 -11.14 -9.65
C ALA A 15 -28.05 -11.16 -8.49
N LYS A 16 -27.68 -10.66 -7.30
CA LYS A 16 -28.58 -10.52 -6.14
C LYS A 16 -29.76 -9.59 -6.40
N LEU A 17 -29.58 -8.55 -7.24
CA LEU A 17 -30.64 -7.60 -7.61
C LEU A 17 -31.62 -8.21 -8.61
N HIS A 18 -31.17 -9.18 -9.41
CA HIS A 18 -32.00 -9.89 -10.39
C HIS A 18 -32.66 -11.18 -9.85
N SER A 19 -32.30 -11.62 -8.65
CA SER A 19 -32.96 -12.76 -7.99
C SER A 19 -34.39 -12.42 -7.60
N ALA A 20 -35.36 -13.25 -8.02
CA ALA A 20 -36.78 -13.07 -7.73
C ALA A 20 -37.16 -13.11 -6.24
N SER A 21 -36.25 -13.59 -5.37
CA SER A 21 -36.40 -13.52 -3.92
C SER A 21 -35.06 -13.36 -3.22
N ALA A 22 -35.08 -12.76 -2.04
CA ALA A 22 -33.96 -12.73 -1.09
C ALA A 22 -34.37 -13.38 0.23
N ASP A 23 -33.49 -14.21 0.78
CA ASP A 23 -33.71 -14.93 2.03
C ASP A 23 -32.75 -14.42 3.12
N PHE A 24 -33.31 -14.15 4.30
CA PHE A 24 -32.57 -13.69 5.47
C PHE A 24 -32.98 -14.50 6.71
N ARG A 25 -32.14 -14.47 7.74
CA ARG A 25 -32.47 -15.01 9.06
C ARG A 25 -32.32 -13.89 10.09
N PHE A 26 -33.44 -13.44 10.65
CA PHE A 26 -33.52 -12.40 11.67
C PHE A 26 -34.65 -12.72 12.65
N ALA A 27 -34.52 -12.28 13.90
CA ALA A 27 -35.46 -12.55 14.99
C ALA A 27 -35.79 -14.06 15.10
N GLU A 28 -34.74 -14.88 15.00
CA GLU A 28 -34.78 -16.35 15.02
C GLU A 28 -35.66 -17.00 13.93
N ARG A 29 -36.06 -16.24 12.90
CA ARG A 29 -36.96 -16.69 11.82
C ARG A 29 -36.31 -16.52 10.46
N ARG A 30 -36.74 -17.34 9.50
CA ARG A 30 -36.43 -17.14 8.09
C ARG A 30 -37.40 -16.12 7.51
N ILE A 31 -36.86 -15.08 6.88
CA ILE A 31 -37.59 -14.04 6.18
C ILE A 31 -37.28 -14.19 4.70
N ARG A 32 -38.31 -14.35 3.88
CA ARG A 32 -38.19 -14.47 2.43
C ARG A 32 -38.94 -13.33 1.77
N LEU A 33 -38.20 -12.42 1.13
CA LEU A 33 -38.75 -11.26 0.44
C LEU A 33 -38.76 -11.52 -1.05
N ALA A 34 -39.91 -11.31 -1.70
CA ALA A 34 -39.96 -11.18 -3.14
C ALA A 34 -39.16 -9.94 -3.56
N GLN A 35 -38.49 -10.02 -4.72
CA GLN A 35 -37.79 -8.91 -5.36
C GLN A 35 -38.17 -8.85 -6.84
N ASP A 36 -38.28 -7.64 -7.38
CA ASP A 36 -38.53 -7.43 -8.82
C ASP A 36 -37.86 -6.15 -9.31
N TRP A 37 -36.55 -6.22 -9.54
CA TRP A 37 -35.78 -5.11 -10.08
C TRP A 37 -36.32 -4.61 -11.44
N ARG A 38 -36.83 -5.51 -12.29
CA ARG A 38 -37.29 -5.18 -13.65
C ARG A 38 -38.62 -4.42 -13.65
N GLY A 39 -39.55 -4.79 -12.76
CA GLY A 39 -40.85 -4.14 -12.64
C GLY A 39 -40.89 -2.97 -11.66
N GLY A 40 -40.17 -3.06 -10.53
CA GLY A 40 -40.26 -2.11 -9.41
C GLY A 40 -39.00 -1.27 -9.13
N GLY A 41 -37.91 -1.49 -9.88
CA GLY A 41 -36.67 -0.73 -9.79
C GLY A 41 -36.07 -0.70 -8.37
N VAL A 42 -35.61 0.47 -7.94
CA VAL A 42 -34.90 0.68 -6.65
C VAL A 42 -35.73 0.27 -5.42
N ALA A 43 -37.06 0.36 -5.51
CA ALA A 43 -37.96 0.03 -4.39
C ALA A 43 -38.20 -1.48 -4.23
N ALA A 44 -37.86 -2.29 -5.23
CA ALA A 44 -38.21 -3.72 -5.25
C ALA A 44 -37.00 -4.65 -5.00
N VAL A 45 -35.92 -4.14 -4.39
CA VAL A 45 -34.73 -4.90 -4.03
C VAL A 45 -34.25 -4.58 -2.62
N VAL A 46 -33.55 -5.53 -1.99
CA VAL A 46 -32.99 -5.36 -0.64
C VAL A 46 -31.58 -4.79 -0.72
N TRP A 47 -31.42 -3.56 -0.24
CA TRP A 47 -30.14 -2.88 -0.14
C TRP A 47 -29.37 -3.29 1.12
N ASP A 48 -28.03 -3.24 1.07
CA ASP A 48 -27.19 -3.67 2.19
C ASP A 48 -27.38 -2.82 3.45
N ALA A 49 -27.77 -1.55 3.31
CA ALA A 49 -28.10 -0.70 4.46
C ALA A 49 -29.29 -1.23 5.27
N ALA A 50 -30.28 -1.85 4.61
CA ALA A 50 -31.40 -2.48 5.30
C ALA A 50 -30.94 -3.70 6.11
N VAL A 51 -30.01 -4.48 5.56
CA VAL A 51 -29.46 -5.65 6.24
C VAL A 51 -28.64 -5.25 7.47
N VAL A 52 -27.79 -4.22 7.35
CA VAL A 52 -26.99 -3.69 8.47
C VAL A 52 -27.90 -3.08 9.54
N MET A 53 -28.97 -2.38 9.15
CA MET A 53 -29.97 -1.89 10.08
C MET A 53 -30.62 -3.06 10.86
N CYS A 54 -31.04 -4.13 10.19
CA CYS A 54 -31.61 -5.31 10.85
C CYS A 54 -30.65 -5.98 11.83
N MET A 55 -29.37 -6.14 11.44
CA MET A 55 -28.33 -6.66 12.34
C MET A 55 -28.18 -5.77 13.58
N TYR A 56 -28.18 -4.45 13.41
CA TYR A 56 -28.10 -3.50 14.51
C TYR A 56 -29.28 -3.58 15.47
N LEU A 57 -30.50 -3.76 14.95
CA LEU A 57 -31.70 -3.94 15.75
C LEU A 57 -31.69 -5.27 16.51
N GLU A 58 -31.26 -6.37 15.89
CA GLU A 58 -31.21 -7.71 16.50
C GLU A 58 -30.17 -7.81 17.63
N LEU A 59 -29.09 -7.00 17.57
CA LEU A 59 -28.11 -6.88 18.66
C LEU A 59 -28.70 -6.28 19.96
N GLY A 60 -29.97 -5.86 19.96
CA GLY A 60 -30.66 -5.35 21.16
C GLY A 60 -30.14 -4.01 21.66
N ARG A 61 -29.44 -3.26 20.80
CA ARG A 61 -28.92 -1.92 21.13
C ARG A 61 -30.01 -0.84 21.22
N VAL A 62 -31.20 -1.17 20.71
CA VAL A 62 -32.39 -0.33 20.71
C VAL A 62 -33.52 -1.18 21.27
N ASP A 63 -34.19 -0.71 22.32
CA ASP A 63 -35.39 -1.38 22.81
C ASP A 63 -36.55 -1.13 21.83
N LEU A 64 -37.08 -2.22 21.27
CA LEU A 64 -38.17 -2.20 20.30
C LEU A 64 -39.50 -2.64 20.90
N LYS A 65 -39.51 -3.19 22.12
CA LYS A 65 -40.70 -3.84 22.67
C LYS A 65 -41.81 -2.82 22.94
N ASN A 66 -42.93 -2.96 22.22
CA ASN A 66 -44.08 -2.05 22.22
C ASN A 66 -43.75 -0.61 21.81
N ARG A 67 -42.61 -0.38 21.14
CA ARG A 67 -42.19 0.96 20.73
C ARG A 67 -42.89 1.37 19.45
N THR A 68 -43.49 2.56 19.44
CA THR A 68 -44.19 3.10 18.28
C THR A 68 -43.18 3.56 17.23
N THR A 69 -43.12 2.86 16.09
CA THR A 69 -42.03 2.98 15.10
C THR A 69 -42.58 3.29 13.72
N ILE A 70 -41.87 4.12 12.93
CA ILE A 70 -42.15 4.34 11.51
C ILE A 70 -40.90 4.09 10.67
N GLU A 71 -41.03 3.33 9.60
CA GLU A 71 -39.97 3.16 8.59
C GLU A 71 -40.27 4.05 7.37
N LEU A 72 -39.27 4.81 6.93
CA LEU A 72 -39.33 5.68 5.76
C LEU A 72 -38.60 5.03 4.59
N GLY A 73 -39.28 4.94 3.42
CA GLY A 73 -38.67 4.42 2.19
C GLY A 73 -38.33 2.93 2.28
N ALA A 74 -39.28 2.13 2.74
CA ALA A 74 -39.07 0.74 3.14
C ALA A 74 -38.71 -0.21 1.98
N GLY A 75 -39.05 0.15 0.74
CA GLY A 75 -38.88 -0.69 -0.44
C GLY A 75 -39.54 -2.06 -0.27
N THR A 76 -38.72 -3.08 -0.06
CA THR A 76 -39.17 -4.47 0.15
C THR A 76 -39.71 -4.74 1.56
N GLY A 77 -39.45 -3.86 2.54
CA GLY A 77 -39.97 -3.92 3.90
C GLY A 77 -39.12 -4.66 4.92
N LEU A 78 -37.87 -5.03 4.58
CA LEU A 78 -37.03 -5.86 5.46
C LEU A 78 -36.89 -5.29 6.87
N VAL A 79 -36.58 -3.99 7.00
CA VAL A 79 -36.29 -3.39 8.32
C VAL A 79 -37.55 -3.34 9.17
N GLY A 80 -38.68 -2.92 8.62
CA GLY A 80 -39.95 -2.84 9.33
C GLY A 80 -40.49 -4.21 9.73
N ILE A 81 -40.33 -5.24 8.89
CA ILE A 81 -40.67 -6.63 9.24
C ILE A 81 -39.82 -7.10 10.42
N VAL A 82 -38.50 -6.88 10.39
CA VAL A 82 -37.60 -7.26 11.50
C VAL A 82 -37.93 -6.48 12.77
N ALA A 83 -38.19 -5.18 12.68
CA ALA A 83 -38.58 -4.38 13.84
C ALA A 83 -39.88 -4.89 14.49
N ALA A 84 -40.87 -5.28 13.68
CA ALA A 84 -42.11 -5.86 14.17
C ALA A 84 -41.90 -7.24 14.83
N LEU A 85 -41.05 -8.09 14.25
CA LEU A 85 -40.69 -9.38 14.84
C LEU A 85 -39.94 -9.24 16.16
N LEU A 86 -39.19 -8.16 16.34
CA LEU A 86 -38.52 -7.79 17.59
C LEU A 86 -39.44 -7.06 18.59
N GLY A 87 -40.71 -6.84 18.24
CA GLY A 87 -41.76 -6.41 19.16
C GLY A 87 -42.24 -4.97 19.03
N ALA A 88 -41.86 -4.24 17.98
CA ALA A 88 -42.34 -2.86 17.74
C ALA A 88 -43.75 -2.82 17.12
N ASP A 89 -44.50 -1.73 17.37
CA ASP A 89 -45.70 -1.34 16.60
C ASP A 89 -45.24 -0.46 15.44
N VAL A 90 -45.18 -1.03 14.23
CA VAL A 90 -44.48 -0.45 13.08
C VAL A 90 -45.45 0.04 12.01
N THR A 91 -45.30 1.30 11.63
CA THR A 91 -45.87 1.84 10.38
C THR A 91 -44.79 1.79 9.29
N ILE A 92 -44.93 0.90 8.31
CA ILE A 92 -43.96 0.74 7.21
C ILE A 92 -44.44 1.57 6.03
N THR A 93 -43.63 2.53 5.58
CA THR A 93 -44.07 3.51 4.57
C THR A 93 -43.20 3.56 3.33
N ASP A 94 -43.87 3.73 2.20
CA ASP A 94 -43.26 4.01 0.90
C ASP A 94 -44.25 4.78 0.01
N ARG A 95 -43.86 5.11 -1.22
CA ARG A 95 -44.72 5.73 -2.21
C ARG A 95 -45.71 4.71 -2.78
N SER A 96 -46.85 5.20 -3.27
CA SER A 96 -47.93 4.36 -3.83
C SER A 96 -47.48 3.21 -4.75
N PRO A 97 -46.50 3.38 -5.68
CA PRO A 97 -46.06 2.28 -6.55
C PRO A 97 -45.42 1.09 -5.84
N ALA A 98 -44.88 1.25 -4.63
CA ALA A 98 -44.22 0.19 -3.87
C ALA A 98 -45.17 -0.52 -2.88
N LEU A 99 -46.36 0.03 -2.61
CA LEU A 99 -47.22 -0.45 -1.52
C LEU A 99 -47.77 -1.86 -1.73
N GLU A 100 -48.25 -2.18 -2.93
CA GLU A 100 -48.78 -3.53 -3.22
C GLU A 100 -47.69 -4.60 -3.01
N PHE A 101 -46.48 -4.28 -3.46
CA PHE A 101 -45.31 -5.15 -3.32
C PHE A 101 -44.87 -5.32 -1.87
N LEU A 102 -44.82 -4.20 -1.15
CA LEU A 102 -44.50 -4.15 0.27
C LEU A 102 -45.52 -4.92 1.12
N GLU A 103 -46.82 -4.73 0.87
CA GLU A 103 -47.91 -5.43 1.57
C GLU A 103 -47.81 -6.95 1.39
N ALA A 104 -47.48 -7.42 0.19
CA ALA A 104 -47.28 -8.84 -0.08
C ALA A 104 -46.13 -9.42 0.76
N ASN A 105 -44.99 -8.73 0.82
CA ASN A 105 -43.83 -9.13 1.62
C ASN A 105 -44.12 -9.11 3.12
N VAL A 106 -44.84 -8.09 3.62
CA VAL A 106 -45.26 -8.01 5.03
C VAL A 106 -46.21 -9.15 5.38
N LYS A 107 -47.20 -9.43 4.52
CA LYS A 107 -48.18 -10.50 4.74
C LYS A 107 -47.53 -11.89 4.82
N GLU A 108 -46.53 -12.14 3.98
CA GLU A 108 -45.82 -13.41 3.93
C GLU A 108 -44.93 -13.64 5.17
N ASN A 109 -44.31 -12.57 5.69
CA ASN A 109 -43.25 -12.70 6.70
C ASN A 109 -43.68 -12.35 8.13
N VAL A 110 -44.78 -11.61 8.33
CA VAL A 110 -45.28 -11.23 9.65
C VAL A 110 -46.36 -12.23 10.12
N PRO A 111 -46.17 -12.93 11.25
CA PRO A 111 -47.14 -13.88 11.79
C PRO A 111 -48.51 -13.24 12.09
N SER A 112 -49.59 -14.02 11.96
CA SER A 112 -50.97 -13.53 12.17
C SER A 112 -51.23 -12.84 13.50
N HIS A 113 -50.56 -13.26 14.59
CA HIS A 113 -50.68 -12.64 15.91
C HIS A 113 -49.98 -11.27 16.03
N LEU A 114 -49.07 -10.94 15.10
CA LEU A 114 -48.36 -9.64 15.01
C LEU A 114 -48.90 -8.74 13.90
N GLN A 115 -49.80 -9.23 13.04
CA GLN A 115 -50.41 -8.44 11.96
C GLN A 115 -51.10 -7.16 12.48
N GLY A 116 -51.64 -7.17 13.70
CA GLY A 116 -52.22 -5.99 14.32
C GLY A 116 -51.21 -4.91 14.75
N ALA A 117 -49.91 -5.24 14.79
CA ALA A 117 -48.81 -4.35 15.14
C ALA A 117 -48.03 -3.85 13.91
N VAL A 118 -48.49 -4.15 12.69
CA VAL A 118 -47.86 -3.68 11.45
C VAL A 118 -48.89 -2.99 10.57
N ARG A 119 -48.57 -1.78 10.14
CA ARG A 119 -49.40 -0.99 9.21
C ARG A 119 -48.57 -0.58 8.01
N VAL A 120 -48.99 -0.95 6.81
CA VAL A 120 -48.40 -0.42 5.57
C VAL A 120 -49.17 0.83 5.16
N SER A 121 -48.48 1.93 4.83
CA SER A 121 -49.13 3.20 4.49
C SER A 121 -48.34 4.02 3.47
N GLU A 122 -49.05 4.74 2.61
CA GLU A 122 -48.45 5.66 1.64
C GLU A 122 -47.85 6.90 2.32
N LEU A 123 -46.55 7.15 2.13
CA LEU A 123 -45.89 8.39 2.50
C LEU A 123 -44.99 8.89 1.37
N THR A 124 -45.37 10.02 0.77
CA THR A 124 -44.44 10.81 -0.05
C THR A 124 -43.85 11.91 0.81
N TRP A 125 -42.53 11.93 0.98
CA TRP A 125 -41.87 12.87 1.88
C TRP A 125 -42.21 14.32 1.54
N GLY A 126 -42.46 15.13 2.57
CA GLY A 126 -42.81 16.54 2.46
C GLY A 126 -44.23 16.82 1.94
N ASP A 127 -45.02 15.80 1.61
CA ASP A 127 -46.41 15.92 1.16
C ASP A 127 -47.39 15.30 2.17
N ARG A 128 -48.51 15.99 2.42
CA ARG A 128 -49.63 15.55 3.27
C ARG A 128 -49.23 14.92 4.62
N LEU A 129 -48.22 15.51 5.27
CA LEU A 129 -47.64 15.00 6.52
C LEU A 129 -48.65 14.99 7.69
N GLU A 130 -49.68 15.82 7.63
CA GLU A 130 -50.79 15.88 8.61
C GLU A 130 -51.58 14.56 8.75
N ARG A 131 -51.43 13.63 7.81
CA ARG A 131 -51.98 12.26 7.92
C ARG A 131 -51.28 11.43 8.99
N TYR A 132 -50.08 11.84 9.42
CA TYR A 132 -49.27 11.18 10.43
C TYR A 132 -49.16 12.07 11.68
N PRO A 133 -49.21 11.48 12.89
CA PRO A 133 -49.16 12.26 14.12
C PRO A 133 -47.80 12.97 14.24
N SER A 134 -47.85 14.31 14.38
CA SER A 134 -46.62 15.09 14.57
C SER A 134 -45.96 14.72 15.89
N GLY A 135 -44.69 14.33 15.84
CA GLY A 135 -43.94 13.81 16.99
C GLY A 135 -44.51 12.51 17.58
N GLY A 136 -45.37 11.79 16.85
CA GLY A 136 -46.10 10.63 17.37
C GLY A 136 -45.35 9.31 17.36
N TYR A 137 -44.08 9.30 16.92
CA TYR A 137 -43.26 8.10 16.83
C TYR A 137 -42.08 8.18 17.79
N GLU A 138 -41.83 7.09 18.51
CA GLU A 138 -40.70 6.97 19.43
C GLU A 138 -39.41 6.60 18.70
N LEU A 139 -39.53 5.91 17.56
CA LEU A 139 -38.43 5.51 16.68
C LEU A 139 -38.78 5.76 15.21
N ILE A 140 -37.83 6.33 14.47
CA ILE A 140 -37.90 6.46 13.01
C ILE A 140 -36.73 5.68 12.41
N LEU A 141 -37.01 4.80 11.44
CA LEU A 141 -36.02 3.99 10.74
C LEU A 141 -35.95 4.43 9.28
N GLY A 142 -34.73 4.53 8.75
CA GLY A 142 -34.48 4.77 7.33
C GLY A 142 -33.25 4.04 6.86
N ALA A 143 -33.37 3.24 5.80
CA ALA A 143 -32.26 2.49 5.24
C ALA A 143 -32.07 2.84 3.76
N ASP A 144 -30.89 3.35 3.42
CA ASP A 144 -30.51 3.82 2.08
C ASP A 144 -31.47 4.86 1.49
N ILE A 145 -31.91 5.82 2.30
CA ILE A 145 -32.83 6.91 1.88
C ILE A 145 -32.13 8.25 1.58
N VAL A 146 -30.80 8.27 1.69
CA VAL A 146 -29.95 9.46 1.49
C VAL A 146 -29.09 9.24 0.25
N TYR A 147 -29.70 9.34 -0.94
CA TYR A 147 -28.99 9.13 -2.22
C TYR A 147 -29.46 10.04 -3.36
N LEU A 148 -30.64 10.69 -3.24
CA LEU A 148 -31.18 11.65 -4.20
C LEU A 148 -31.27 13.05 -3.57
N GLU A 149 -30.38 13.94 -3.97
CA GLU A 149 -30.25 15.28 -3.40
C GLU A 149 -31.55 16.11 -3.52
N GLU A 150 -32.32 15.92 -4.58
CA GLU A 150 -33.60 16.61 -4.81
C GLU A 150 -34.65 16.28 -3.75
N THR A 151 -34.47 15.17 -3.02
CA THR A 151 -35.41 14.73 -1.97
C THR A 151 -35.01 15.18 -0.57
N PHE A 152 -33.79 15.71 -0.37
CA PHE A 152 -33.25 16.02 0.96
C PHE A 152 -34.11 17.00 1.76
N SER A 153 -34.56 18.10 1.15
CA SER A 153 -35.43 19.07 1.83
C SER A 153 -36.79 18.48 2.18
N ALA A 154 -37.31 17.57 1.37
CA ALA A 154 -38.59 16.90 1.63
C ALA A 154 -38.45 15.84 2.74
N LEU A 155 -37.36 15.06 2.72
CA LEU A 155 -37.02 14.09 3.76
C LEU A 155 -36.78 14.79 5.11
N LEU A 156 -36.01 15.88 5.15
CA LEU A 156 -35.75 16.62 6.38
C LEU A 156 -37.04 17.18 7.00
N ARG A 157 -37.93 17.77 6.20
CA ARG A 157 -39.26 18.23 6.67
C ARG A 157 -40.10 17.09 7.23
N THR A 158 -40.00 15.91 6.62
CA THR A 158 -40.71 14.70 7.08
C THR A 158 -40.17 14.23 8.43
N LEU A 159 -38.84 14.13 8.57
CA LEU A 159 -38.19 13.78 9.84
C LEU A 159 -38.54 14.79 10.94
N GLU A 160 -38.53 16.09 10.64
CA GLU A 160 -38.90 17.13 11.59
C GLU A 160 -40.35 17.03 12.05
N HIS A 161 -41.29 16.74 11.15
CA HIS A 161 -42.71 16.60 11.48
C HIS A 161 -42.98 15.38 12.36
N LEU A 162 -42.39 14.23 11.99
CA LEU A 162 -42.60 12.95 12.67
C LEU A 162 -41.87 12.87 14.02
N SER A 163 -40.86 13.73 14.24
CA SER A 163 -40.01 13.71 15.44
C SER A 163 -40.46 14.69 16.53
N SER A 164 -40.60 14.16 17.75
CA SER A 164 -40.58 14.91 19.01
C SER A 164 -39.14 15.05 19.53
N GLU A 165 -38.94 15.74 20.65
CA GLU A 165 -37.62 15.85 21.31
C GLU A 165 -37.11 14.51 21.88
N SER A 166 -38.01 13.54 22.09
CA SER A 166 -37.67 12.19 22.55
C SER A 166 -37.62 11.15 21.44
N THR A 167 -37.97 11.52 20.20
CA THR A 167 -37.92 10.62 19.06
C THR A 167 -36.48 10.33 18.68
N GLU A 168 -36.16 9.05 18.54
CA GLU A 168 -34.89 8.58 18.02
C GLU A 168 -35.03 8.29 16.53
N VAL A 169 -34.11 8.80 15.72
CA VAL A 169 -34.04 8.53 14.28
C VAL A 169 -32.79 7.70 14.03
N LEU A 170 -32.93 6.55 13.37
CA LEU A 170 -31.80 5.73 12.91
C LEU A 170 -31.78 5.74 11.38
N LEU A 171 -30.67 6.25 10.82
CA LEU A 171 -30.42 6.29 9.39
C LEU A 171 -29.24 5.39 9.06
N ALA A 172 -29.49 4.29 8.37
CA ALA A 172 -28.45 3.46 7.76
C ALA A 172 -28.21 3.95 6.34
N CYS A 173 -27.01 4.44 6.04
CA CYS A 173 -26.67 4.84 4.67
C CYS A 173 -25.20 4.53 4.36
N ARG A 174 -24.94 4.35 3.07
CA ARG A 174 -23.58 4.30 2.52
C ARG A 174 -23.23 5.69 2.03
N ILE A 175 -22.09 6.22 2.48
CA ILE A 175 -21.58 7.52 2.02
C ILE A 175 -20.82 7.27 0.72
N ARG A 176 -21.45 7.63 -0.41
CA ARG A 176 -20.94 7.38 -1.77
C ARG A 176 -20.31 8.62 -2.38
N TYR A 177 -20.86 9.80 -2.07
CA TYR A 177 -20.45 11.08 -2.64
C TYR A 177 -20.53 12.22 -1.61
N GLU A 178 -19.88 13.35 -1.90
CA GLU A 178 -19.93 14.57 -1.07
C GLU A 178 -21.37 15.06 -0.78
N ARG A 179 -22.31 14.83 -1.70
CA ARG A 179 -23.73 15.16 -1.50
C ARG A 179 -24.36 14.40 -0.33
N ASP A 180 -23.88 13.20 -0.01
CA ASP A 180 -24.44 12.40 1.09
C ASP A 180 -24.05 13.02 2.44
N GLU A 181 -22.84 13.57 2.52
CA GLU A 181 -22.37 14.37 3.67
C GLU A 181 -23.14 15.68 3.81
N ARG A 182 -23.56 16.29 2.69
CA ARG A 182 -24.42 17.49 2.68
C ARG A 182 -25.75 17.25 3.38
N PHE A 183 -26.39 16.10 3.18
CA PHE A 183 -27.62 15.77 3.92
C PHE A 183 -27.36 15.64 5.42
N LEU A 184 -26.26 14.99 5.83
CA LEU A 184 -25.91 14.87 7.25
C LEU A 184 -25.65 16.24 7.89
N SER A 185 -25.04 17.17 7.15
CA SER A 185 -24.91 18.57 7.57
C SER A 185 -26.27 19.24 7.74
N MET A 186 -27.16 19.13 6.74
CA MET A 186 -28.53 19.68 6.82
C MET A 186 -29.33 19.08 7.99
N LEU A 187 -29.14 17.79 8.26
CA LEU A 187 -29.74 17.11 9.39
C LEU A 187 -29.18 17.65 10.72
N GLY A 188 -27.87 17.91 10.79
CA GLY A 188 -27.17 18.49 11.94
C GLY A 188 -27.66 19.89 12.35
N ASP A 189 -28.25 20.65 11.42
CA ASP A 189 -28.86 21.96 11.71
C ASP A 189 -30.16 21.86 12.53
N ARG A 190 -30.80 20.68 12.53
CA ARG A 190 -32.12 20.43 13.13
C ARG A 190 -32.12 19.32 14.18
N PHE A 191 -31.14 18.41 14.11
CA PHE A 191 -30.98 17.25 14.97
C PHE A 191 -29.55 17.18 15.54
N SER A 192 -29.41 16.58 16.72
CA SER A 192 -28.13 16.08 17.20
C SER A 192 -27.85 14.75 16.52
N VAL A 193 -26.84 14.67 15.67
CA VAL A 193 -26.49 13.49 14.88
C VAL A 193 -25.22 12.85 15.43
N GLN A 194 -25.24 11.53 15.63
CA GLN A 194 -24.11 10.74 16.10
C GLN A 194 -24.00 9.47 15.26
N GLU A 195 -22.80 9.15 14.78
CA GLU A 195 -22.54 7.81 14.22
C GLU A 195 -22.50 6.77 15.34
N VAL A 196 -23.31 5.73 15.24
CA VAL A 196 -23.47 4.68 16.27
C VAL A 196 -22.99 3.30 15.82
N LEU A 197 -22.80 3.11 14.52
CA LEU A 197 -22.21 1.91 13.94
C LEU A 197 -21.57 2.26 12.59
N TYR A 198 -20.41 1.69 12.32
CA TYR A 198 -19.89 1.56 10.97
C TYR A 198 -19.65 0.07 10.70
N ASP A 199 -20.38 -0.49 9.75
CA ASP A 199 -20.15 -1.83 9.22
C ASP A 199 -19.18 -1.72 8.04
N SER A 200 -17.91 -2.07 8.30
CA SER A 200 -16.86 -1.99 7.30
C SER A 200 -16.91 -3.10 6.25
N GLN A 201 -17.72 -4.15 6.45
CA GLN A 201 -17.88 -5.23 5.47
C GLN A 201 -18.83 -4.82 4.35
N ARG A 202 -19.89 -4.10 4.70
CA ARG A 202 -20.93 -3.63 3.76
C ARG A 202 -20.81 -2.15 3.41
N ASP A 203 -19.85 -1.45 4.01
CA ASP A 203 -19.63 -0.01 3.86
C ASP A 203 -20.91 0.79 4.17
N VAL A 204 -21.53 0.49 5.32
CA VAL A 204 -22.75 1.15 5.78
C VAL A 204 -22.52 1.74 7.15
N ARG A 205 -22.92 3.00 7.33
CA ARG A 205 -22.92 3.69 8.62
C ARG A 205 -24.35 3.80 9.13
N ILE A 206 -24.54 3.66 10.43
CA ILE A 206 -25.79 3.97 11.12
C ILE A 206 -25.59 5.25 11.92
N TYR A 207 -26.41 6.24 11.62
CA TYR A 207 -26.50 7.50 12.34
C TYR A 207 -27.73 7.52 13.23
N ARG A 208 -27.53 7.88 14.49
CA ARG A 208 -28.57 8.19 15.45
C ARG A 208 -28.78 9.70 15.50
N ALA A 209 -30.01 10.14 15.28
CA ALA A 209 -30.39 11.54 15.33
C ALA A 209 -31.56 11.80 16.30
N VAL A 210 -31.49 12.89 17.07
CA VAL A 210 -32.55 13.33 17.99
C VAL A 210 -32.81 14.82 17.78
N LYS A 211 -34.08 15.23 17.71
CA LYS A 211 -34.46 16.61 17.37
C LYS A 211 -33.97 17.60 18.43
N LEU A 212 -33.33 18.69 18.00
CA LEU A 212 -32.82 19.72 18.91
C LEU A 212 -33.96 20.51 19.56
N LYS A 213 -33.76 20.94 20.80
CA LYS A 213 -34.72 21.83 21.49
C LYS A 213 -34.72 23.20 20.85
N GLU A 214 -35.85 23.91 20.93
CA GLU A 214 -36.02 25.22 20.26
C GLU A 214 -34.95 26.26 20.67
N LYS A 215 -34.48 26.21 21.93
CA LYS A 215 -33.36 27.05 22.42
C LYS A 215 -32.00 26.69 21.80
N GLU A 216 -31.75 25.40 21.52
CA GLU A 216 -30.51 24.91 20.90
C GLU A 216 -30.50 25.15 19.38
N ARG A 217 -31.69 25.16 18.77
CA ARG A 217 -31.85 25.52 17.34
C ARG A 217 -31.57 27.00 17.10
N ASN A 218 -32.03 27.88 17.99
CA ASN A 218 -31.77 29.31 17.93
C ASN A 218 -30.29 29.64 18.23
N SER A 219 -29.63 28.91 19.14
CA SER A 219 -28.19 29.11 19.39
C SER A 219 -27.30 28.63 18.22
N ARG A 220 -27.67 27.56 17.51
CA ARG A 220 -26.93 27.09 16.31
C ARG A 220 -27.16 27.95 15.07
N THR A 221 -28.32 28.59 14.94
CA THR A 221 -28.60 29.56 13.86
C THR A 221 -27.96 30.93 14.12
N ASP A 222 -27.75 31.32 15.39
CA ASP A 222 -26.93 32.49 15.73
C ASP A 222 -25.42 32.21 15.68
N SER A 223 -24.95 30.99 16.00
CA SER A 223 -23.51 30.63 15.91
C SER A 223 -23.00 30.34 14.49
N THR A 224 -23.89 30.23 13.50
CA THR A 224 -23.55 30.26 12.07
C THR A 224 -23.55 31.67 11.48
N ARG A 225 -23.98 32.68 12.25
CA ARG A 225 -23.89 34.12 11.93
C ARG A 225 -22.90 34.92 12.78
N ALA A 226 -22.36 34.35 13.86
CA ALA A 226 -21.27 34.93 14.63
C ALA A 226 -20.16 33.88 14.81
N HIS A 227 -19.05 34.13 14.12
CA HIS A 227 -17.87 33.30 13.90
C HIS A 227 -17.49 32.24 14.96
N ALA A 228 -17.33 31.01 14.44
CA ALA A 228 -16.12 30.19 14.50
C ALA A 228 -15.23 30.33 15.75
N GLY A 229 -15.20 29.27 16.55
CA GLY A 229 -14.10 28.99 17.46
C GLY A 229 -14.54 28.63 18.87
N PRO A 230 -13.76 27.78 19.56
CA PRO A 230 -14.34 26.67 20.32
C PRO A 230 -13.92 26.67 21.81
N ASP A 231 -14.47 25.68 22.52
CA ASP A 231 -13.71 24.78 23.40
C ASP A 231 -14.01 24.79 24.92
N SER A 232 -13.77 23.60 25.51
CA SER A 232 -13.75 23.19 26.93
C SER A 232 -15.12 23.04 27.62
N GLY A 233 -15.47 21.93 28.28
CA GLY A 233 -14.79 21.11 29.30
C GLY A 233 -15.82 20.97 30.44
N ASP A 234 -15.95 19.96 31.31
CA ASP A 234 -15.13 18.87 31.80
C ASP A 234 -16.03 18.11 32.84
N ARG A 235 -15.59 16.92 33.29
CA ARG A 235 -15.92 16.24 34.58
C ARG A 235 -17.32 15.57 34.73
N THR A 236 -17.48 14.37 35.32
CA THR A 236 -16.61 13.56 36.20
C THR A 236 -17.22 12.18 36.48
N ARG A 237 -16.33 11.17 36.64
CA ARG A 237 -16.27 10.09 37.67
C ARG A 237 -17.56 9.40 38.15
N TYR A 238 -17.51 8.06 38.18
CA TYR A 238 -17.82 7.29 39.41
C TYR A 238 -16.96 6.03 39.53
N ARG A 239 -16.64 5.69 40.79
CA ARG A 239 -15.79 4.58 41.26
C ARG A 239 -16.61 3.74 42.23
N ALA A 240 -16.35 2.42 42.24
CA ALA A 240 -16.66 1.42 43.29
C ALA A 240 -18.16 1.08 43.47
N THR A 241 -18.58 -0.15 43.79
CA THR A 241 -18.08 -1.10 44.80
C THR A 241 -18.55 -2.54 44.57
N ARG A 242 -17.80 -3.47 45.20
CA ARG A 242 -17.99 -4.91 45.41
C ARG A 242 -19.37 -5.36 45.94
N GLY A 243 -19.70 -6.62 45.69
CA GLY A 243 -20.64 -7.41 46.49
C GLY A 243 -20.66 -8.89 46.07
N SER A 244 -20.25 -9.77 46.99
CA SER A 244 -20.00 -11.21 46.87
C SER A 244 -21.20 -12.10 47.26
N VAL A 245 -21.00 -13.43 47.12
CA VAL A 245 -21.56 -14.59 47.88
C VAL A 245 -22.46 -15.53 47.02
N SER A 246 -22.01 -16.72 46.58
CA SER A 246 -21.89 -18.07 47.23
C SER A 246 -23.23 -18.89 47.19
N VAL A 247 -23.37 -20.22 47.03
CA VAL A 247 -22.49 -21.42 47.13
C VAL A 247 -23.28 -22.72 46.80
N SER A 248 -22.55 -23.81 46.44
CA SER A 248 -22.81 -25.28 46.58
C SER A 248 -23.89 -26.01 45.74
N ALA A 249 -23.81 -27.31 45.40
CA ALA A 249 -22.82 -28.42 45.42
C ALA A 249 -23.51 -29.67 44.77
N LEU A 250 -22.93 -30.41 43.80
CA LEU A 250 -22.28 -31.77 43.86
C LEU A 250 -23.17 -32.99 44.27
N PRO A 251 -22.80 -34.28 44.00
CA PRO A 251 -22.15 -34.91 42.82
C PRO A 251 -22.52 -36.42 42.51
N GLU A 252 -21.93 -36.95 41.42
CA GLU A 252 -21.21 -38.25 41.17
C GLU A 252 -21.84 -39.69 41.10
N ASP A 253 -21.35 -40.42 40.06
CA ASP A 253 -20.87 -41.83 39.89
C ASP A 253 -21.68 -43.08 40.35
N ALA A 254 -21.50 -44.33 39.89
CA ALA A 254 -20.97 -45.04 38.71
C ALA A 254 -21.02 -46.60 38.98
N ARG A 255 -20.97 -47.44 37.92
CA ARG A 255 -20.62 -48.92 37.83
C ARG A 255 -21.67 -49.97 38.27
N GLY A 256 -21.82 -51.19 37.68
CA GLY A 256 -21.18 -51.94 36.58
C GLY A 256 -21.76 -53.39 36.44
N GLU A 257 -21.54 -54.02 35.26
CA GLU A 257 -21.43 -55.47 34.84
C GLU A 257 -22.48 -56.53 35.29
N ASP A 258 -23.03 -57.44 34.45
CA ASP A 258 -22.39 -58.63 33.82
C ASP A 258 -23.19 -59.26 32.62
N THR A 259 -22.47 -59.94 31.71
CA THR A 259 -22.84 -60.79 30.53
C THR A 259 -23.28 -62.25 30.91
N PRO A 260 -23.69 -63.23 30.03
CA PRO A 260 -23.34 -63.47 28.60
C PRO A 260 -24.34 -64.18 27.63
N ALA A 261 -23.88 -64.36 26.38
CA ALA A 261 -24.07 -65.50 25.44
C ALA A 261 -24.90 -65.34 24.12
N VAL A 262 -24.16 -64.99 23.05
CA VAL A 262 -24.03 -65.61 21.70
C VAL A 262 -25.23 -66.33 21.05
N LEU A 263 -25.75 -65.82 19.92
CA LEU A 263 -25.75 -66.46 18.57
C LEU A 263 -26.47 -65.56 17.54
N GLY A 264 -25.77 -65.16 16.47
CA GLY A 264 -26.40 -64.40 15.37
C GLY A 264 -25.44 -63.66 14.44
N ALA A 265 -24.20 -64.13 14.32
CA ALA A 265 -23.22 -63.60 13.38
C ALA A 265 -23.48 -64.17 11.98
N ALA A 266 -24.10 -63.37 11.10
CA ALA A 266 -23.94 -63.47 9.63
C ALA A 266 -24.76 -62.42 8.85
N VAL A 267 -25.80 -61.81 9.43
CA VAL A 267 -26.72 -60.92 8.67
C VAL A 267 -26.56 -59.42 9.00
N VAL A 268 -25.75 -59.07 10.01
CA VAL A 268 -25.62 -57.68 10.48
C VAL A 268 -24.39 -56.95 9.89
N VAL A 269 -23.45 -57.67 9.26
CA VAL A 269 -22.22 -57.06 8.72
C VAL A 269 -22.49 -56.19 7.48
N THR A 270 -23.59 -56.38 6.76
CA THR A 270 -23.94 -55.52 5.62
C THR A 270 -24.83 -54.32 6.00
N LEU A 271 -25.50 -54.37 7.15
CA LEU A 271 -26.43 -53.33 7.61
C LEU A 271 -25.84 -52.38 8.66
N ILE A 272 -24.68 -52.68 9.23
CA ILE A 272 -23.94 -51.74 10.10
C ILE A 272 -22.65 -51.24 9.42
N ALA A 273 -22.00 -52.00 8.54
CA ALA A 273 -20.76 -51.51 7.90
C ALA A 273 -20.99 -50.38 6.90
N VAL A 274 -22.16 -50.31 6.23
CA VAL A 274 -22.46 -49.21 5.29
C VAL A 274 -22.89 -47.94 6.01
N PRO A 275 -23.81 -47.96 7.01
CA PRO A 275 -24.11 -46.76 7.78
C PRO A 275 -22.93 -46.33 8.65
N THR A 276 -22.10 -47.24 9.17
CA THR A 276 -20.95 -46.87 10.02
C THR A 276 -19.73 -46.46 9.20
N ALA A 277 -19.56 -46.90 7.94
CA ALA A 277 -18.58 -46.27 7.03
C ALA A 277 -19.10 -44.94 6.44
N ILE A 278 -20.40 -44.67 6.48
CA ILE A 278 -20.97 -43.35 6.16
C ILE A 278 -20.93 -42.43 7.40
N TYR A 279 -21.13 -42.96 8.60
CA TYR A 279 -21.13 -42.23 9.89
C TYR A 279 -19.74 -42.07 10.50
N LEU A 280 -18.75 -42.92 10.14
CA LEU A 280 -17.33 -42.74 10.47
C LEU A 280 -16.52 -42.11 9.31
N ASN A 281 -17.18 -41.81 8.19
CA ASN A 281 -16.63 -40.98 7.11
C ASN A 281 -17.42 -39.68 6.92
N GLU A 282 -18.32 -39.37 7.84
CA GLU A 282 -18.44 -38.01 8.33
C GLU A 282 -17.10 -37.67 9.00
N LYS A 283 -16.12 -37.31 8.15
CA LYS A 283 -15.30 -36.15 8.48
C LYS A 283 -16.30 -35.16 9.09
N ASN A 284 -16.02 -34.64 10.29
CA ASN A 284 -16.54 -33.33 10.71
C ASN A 284 -16.76 -32.52 9.44
N PRO A 285 -17.94 -31.93 9.17
CA PRO A 285 -18.07 -31.10 7.98
C PRO A 285 -16.86 -30.17 8.02
N GLU A 286 -15.86 -30.43 7.17
CA GLU A 286 -14.72 -29.56 7.03
C GLU A 286 -15.45 -28.31 6.59
N GLU A 287 -15.51 -27.31 7.49
CA GLU A 287 -16.03 -26.00 7.14
C GLU A 287 -15.31 -25.68 5.84
N THR A 288 -16.06 -25.75 4.74
CA THR A 288 -15.48 -25.71 3.42
C THR A 288 -15.00 -24.29 3.29
N LYS A 289 -13.69 -24.11 3.51
CA LYS A 289 -13.08 -22.79 3.49
C LYS A 289 -13.47 -22.13 2.18
N ARG A 290 -13.87 -20.87 2.25
CA ARG A 290 -14.15 -20.11 1.02
C ARG A 290 -12.83 -19.87 0.28
N THR A 291 -12.88 -19.73 -1.04
CA THR A 291 -11.70 -19.31 -1.79
C THR A 291 -11.43 -17.82 -1.58
N PHE A 292 -10.20 -17.40 -1.89
CA PHE A 292 -9.79 -16.00 -1.88
C PHE A 292 -10.26 -15.32 -3.17
N THR A 293 -11.15 -14.34 -3.06
CA THR A 293 -11.78 -13.66 -4.19
C THR A 293 -11.02 -12.40 -4.62
N LEU A 294 -11.33 -11.87 -5.80
CA LEU A 294 -10.77 -10.59 -6.23
C LEU A 294 -11.21 -9.42 -5.33
N ASN A 295 -12.40 -9.48 -4.74
CA ASN A 295 -12.84 -8.48 -3.75
C ASN A 295 -12.03 -8.56 -2.45
N ASP A 296 -11.60 -9.76 -2.03
CA ASP A 296 -10.68 -9.90 -0.89
C ASP A 296 -9.33 -9.25 -1.20
N TYR A 297 -8.88 -9.31 -2.46
CA TYR A 297 -7.69 -8.58 -2.87
C TYR A 297 -7.85 -7.08 -2.68
N PHE A 298 -8.99 -6.46 -2.98
CA PHE A 298 -9.18 -5.02 -2.76
C PHE A 298 -9.56 -4.64 -1.33
N ASN A 299 -9.98 -5.62 -0.52
CA ASN A 299 -10.41 -5.37 0.86
C ASN A 299 -9.22 -4.97 1.76
N SER A 300 -9.23 -3.71 2.20
CA SER A 300 -8.19 -3.14 3.08
C SER A 300 -8.09 -3.82 4.45
N THR A 301 -9.13 -4.54 4.89
CA THR A 301 -9.09 -5.31 6.14
C THR A 301 -8.26 -6.59 6.03
N ILE A 302 -8.06 -7.11 4.81
CA ILE A 302 -7.28 -8.32 4.51
C ILE A 302 -5.88 -7.91 4.05
N ARG A 303 -5.17 -7.24 4.96
CA ARG A 303 -3.81 -6.74 4.76
C ARG A 303 -2.97 -6.95 6.00
N SER A 304 -1.69 -7.27 5.79
CA SER A 304 -0.74 -7.35 6.88
C SER A 304 -0.50 -5.96 7.44
N ARG A 305 -0.53 -5.85 8.76
CA ARG A 305 -0.19 -4.67 9.52
C ARG A 305 1.32 -4.60 9.69
N SER A 306 1.85 -3.39 9.52
CA SER A 306 3.23 -3.04 9.87
C SER A 306 3.26 -2.37 11.24
N TYR A 307 4.46 -2.27 11.82
CA TYR A 307 4.69 -1.46 13.01
C TYR A 307 5.67 -0.32 12.71
N ASN A 308 5.11 0.86 12.41
CA ASN A 308 5.90 2.06 12.16
C ASN A 308 6.33 2.68 13.49
N MET A 309 7.63 2.92 13.64
CA MET A 309 8.22 3.60 14.78
C MET A 309 9.39 4.45 14.33
N ARG A 310 9.62 5.57 15.03
CA ARG A 310 10.75 6.48 14.78
C ARG A 310 11.55 6.64 16.07
N TRP A 311 12.82 6.24 16.06
CA TRP A 311 13.70 6.43 17.21
C TRP A 311 13.96 7.92 17.43
N ILE A 312 13.88 8.38 18.69
CA ILE A 312 14.21 9.77 19.07
C ILE A 312 15.34 9.84 20.12
N SER A 313 15.77 8.68 20.62
CA SER A 313 17.00 8.49 21.39
C SER A 313 17.44 7.03 21.26
N ASP A 314 18.38 6.61 22.11
CA ASP A 314 18.75 5.21 22.21
C ASP A 314 17.72 4.37 23.00
N HIS A 315 16.84 5.01 23.78
CA HIS A 315 15.90 4.35 24.69
C HIS A 315 14.44 4.70 24.45
N GLU A 316 14.16 5.62 23.52
CA GLU A 316 12.82 6.14 23.29
C GLU A 316 12.49 6.20 21.81
N TYR A 317 11.24 5.91 21.50
CA TYR A 317 10.72 5.98 20.15
C TYR A 317 9.28 6.51 20.13
N LEU A 318 8.92 7.09 18.99
CA LEU A 318 7.56 7.50 18.70
C LEU A 318 6.84 6.44 17.88
N HIS A 319 5.56 6.21 18.19
CA HIS A 319 4.67 5.35 17.43
C HIS A 319 3.29 6.00 17.32
N THR A 320 2.74 6.00 16.12
CA THR A 320 1.39 6.50 15.85
C THR A 320 0.39 5.35 15.92
N THR A 321 -0.61 5.47 16.79
CA THR A 321 -1.68 4.46 16.92
C THR A 321 -2.71 4.58 15.81
N ARG A 322 -3.66 3.63 15.77
CA ARG A 322 -4.77 3.62 14.80
C ARG A 322 -5.75 4.77 14.98
N GLU A 323 -5.91 5.21 16.22
CA GLU A 323 -6.70 6.38 16.61
C GLU A 323 -5.91 7.68 16.38
N GLU A 324 -4.84 7.63 15.57
CA GLU A 324 -4.00 8.75 15.17
C GLU A 324 -3.35 9.48 16.35
N ARG A 325 -3.13 8.78 17.47
CA ARG A 325 -2.41 9.33 18.63
C ARG A 325 -0.92 9.09 18.46
N LEU A 326 -0.13 10.12 18.68
CA LEU A 326 1.33 10.03 18.69
C LEU A 326 1.82 9.73 20.10
N LEU A 327 2.30 8.51 20.32
CA LEU A 327 2.76 8.06 21.64
C LEU A 327 4.30 7.97 21.70
N LEU A 328 4.86 8.37 22.83
CA LEU A 328 6.25 8.21 23.20
C LEU A 328 6.42 6.97 24.07
N PHE A 329 7.20 6.01 23.59
CA PHE A 329 7.54 4.81 24.35
C PHE A 329 8.98 4.88 24.84
N ASN A 330 9.19 4.65 26.13
CA ASN A 330 10.48 4.21 26.64
C ASN A 330 10.59 2.69 26.46
N VAL A 331 11.75 2.18 26.04
CA VAL A 331 11.99 0.73 25.85
C VAL A 331 11.72 -0.07 27.13
N SER A 332 11.96 0.50 28.31
CA SER A 332 11.71 -0.16 29.60
C SER A 332 10.23 -0.11 30.04
N SER A 333 9.40 0.73 29.43
CA SER A 333 7.98 0.88 29.74
C SER A 333 7.11 0.12 28.73
N GLU A 334 6.08 -0.56 29.23
CA GLU A 334 5.04 -1.17 28.38
C GLU A 334 4.00 -0.15 27.92
N MET A 335 3.79 0.92 28.69
CA MET A 335 2.81 1.96 28.37
C MET A 335 3.50 3.16 27.71
N GLY A 336 2.96 3.60 26.57
CA GLY A 336 3.37 4.82 25.91
C GLY A 336 2.71 6.05 26.54
N GLU A 337 3.46 7.12 26.64
CA GLU A 337 2.96 8.43 27.08
C GLU A 337 2.46 9.22 25.88
N ASP A 338 1.38 9.99 26.05
CA ASP A 338 0.89 10.83 24.95
C ASP A 338 1.87 11.97 24.66
N PHE A 339 2.45 11.96 23.46
CA PHE A 339 3.47 12.92 23.07
C PHE A 339 2.87 14.28 22.65
N LEU A 340 1.65 14.29 22.13
CA LEU A 340 0.99 15.50 21.61
C LEU A 340 -0.11 16.02 22.53
N GLY A 341 -0.85 15.11 23.19
CA GLY A 341 -2.11 15.44 23.87
C GLY A 341 -3.32 15.54 22.95
N GLU A 342 -3.12 15.42 21.64
CA GLU A 342 -4.09 15.57 20.55
C GLU A 342 -3.87 14.49 19.48
N THR A 343 -4.83 14.28 18.58
CA THR A 343 -4.68 13.36 17.43
C THR A 343 -4.13 14.08 16.20
N LEU A 344 -3.44 13.36 15.31
CA LEU A 344 -2.98 13.93 14.03
C LEU A 344 -4.15 14.45 13.18
N GLY A 345 -5.29 13.76 13.19
CA GLY A 345 -6.51 14.16 12.49
C GLY A 345 -7.08 15.51 12.93
N SER A 346 -6.85 15.94 14.19
CA SER A 346 -7.25 17.29 14.64
C SER A 346 -6.58 18.41 13.82
N PHE A 347 -5.40 18.13 13.26
CA PHE A 347 -4.64 19.02 12.40
C PHE A 347 -4.83 18.73 10.90
N LYS A 348 -5.67 17.75 10.53
CA LYS A 348 -5.79 17.21 9.16
C LYS A 348 -4.44 16.82 8.56
N ALA A 349 -3.55 16.30 9.41
CA ALA A 349 -2.18 15.99 9.03
C ALA A 349 -2.07 14.56 8.49
N PHE A 350 -1.43 14.40 7.33
CA PHE A 350 -1.15 13.06 6.78
C PHE A 350 0.19 12.50 7.27
N ASP A 351 1.13 13.36 7.67
CA ASP A 351 2.39 12.99 8.32
C ASP A 351 2.86 14.11 9.27
N TYR A 352 3.93 13.86 10.02
CA TYR A 352 4.52 14.79 10.97
C TYR A 352 6.05 14.68 11.01
N LEU A 353 6.73 15.74 11.43
CA LEU A 353 8.17 15.78 11.71
C LEU A 353 8.42 16.38 13.09
N VAL A 354 9.24 15.76 13.91
CA VAL A 354 9.56 16.25 15.27
C VAL A 354 10.94 16.89 15.27
N SER A 355 11.07 18.08 15.88
CA SER A 355 12.36 18.74 16.04
C SER A 355 13.29 17.91 16.94
N ALA A 356 14.61 18.00 16.75
CA ALA A 356 15.57 17.21 17.52
C ALA A 356 15.54 17.52 19.02
N ASP A 357 15.26 18.77 19.40
CA ASP A 357 15.03 19.17 20.80
C ASP A 357 13.64 18.78 21.35
N ARG A 358 12.79 18.16 20.53
CA ARG A 358 11.45 17.67 20.84
C ARG A 358 10.46 18.76 21.23
N LYS A 359 10.78 20.04 21.07
CA LYS A 359 9.90 21.14 21.45
C LYS A 359 8.82 21.40 20.40
N PHE A 360 9.08 21.07 19.15
CA PHE A 360 8.20 21.37 18.03
C PHE A 360 7.82 20.12 17.25
N VAL A 361 6.59 20.12 16.74
CA VAL A 361 6.10 19.14 15.78
C VAL A 361 5.59 19.89 14.56
N CYS A 362 6.13 19.57 13.39
CA CYS A 362 5.64 20.08 12.13
C CYS A 362 4.63 19.10 11.55
N PHE A 363 3.37 19.50 11.43
CA PHE A 363 2.33 18.72 10.79
C PHE A 363 2.29 19.02 9.29
N LEU A 364 2.25 17.97 8.48
CA LEU A 364 2.17 18.06 7.03
C LEU A 364 0.71 17.90 6.62
N THR A 365 0.17 18.91 5.93
CA THR A 365 -1.23 19.02 5.52
C THR A 365 -1.31 19.40 4.03
N ASN A 366 -2.50 19.33 3.43
CA ASN A 366 -2.71 19.71 2.02
C ASN A 366 -1.73 19.02 1.07
N TYR A 367 -1.59 17.70 1.21
CA TYR A 367 -0.73 16.89 0.35
C TYR A 367 -1.13 17.03 -1.11
N SER A 368 -0.16 17.33 -1.97
CA SER A 368 -0.31 17.26 -3.42
C SER A 368 0.89 16.51 -4.00
N LYS A 369 0.68 15.26 -4.42
CA LYS A 369 1.70 14.45 -5.09
C LYS A 369 2.23 15.17 -6.33
N THR A 370 3.52 15.02 -6.60
CA THR A 370 4.17 15.49 -7.84
C THR A 370 4.59 14.29 -8.66
N TRP A 371 5.68 13.60 -8.28
CA TRP A 371 6.13 12.36 -8.94
C TRP A 371 6.09 11.16 -7.96
N ARG A 372 7.09 10.27 -7.97
CA ARG A 372 7.13 9.06 -7.14
C ARG A 372 7.24 9.36 -5.65
N HIS A 373 8.12 10.29 -5.28
CA HIS A 373 8.45 10.66 -3.91
C HIS A 373 8.08 12.11 -3.60
N SER A 374 8.16 12.99 -4.58
CA SER A 374 7.91 14.42 -4.42
C SER A 374 6.44 14.72 -4.23
N TYR A 375 6.21 15.76 -3.43
CA TYR A 375 4.92 16.34 -3.17
C TYR A 375 5.12 17.78 -2.70
N THR A 376 4.06 18.57 -2.78
CA THR A 376 3.97 19.83 -2.04
C THR A 376 3.03 19.67 -0.86
N ALA A 377 3.28 20.44 0.21
CA ALA A 377 2.46 20.42 1.40
C ALA A 377 2.43 21.80 2.10
N THR A 378 1.47 21.94 3.02
CA THR A 378 1.45 23.01 4.01
C THR A 378 2.02 22.47 5.32
N TYR A 379 2.96 23.22 5.91
CA TYR A 379 3.73 22.80 7.09
C TYR A 379 3.31 23.64 8.31
N LEU A 380 2.53 23.04 9.20
CA LEU A 380 2.03 23.70 10.41
C LEU A 380 2.94 23.37 11.60
N VAL A 381 3.62 24.36 12.16
CA VAL A 381 4.53 24.13 13.30
C VAL A 381 3.77 24.29 14.62
N TYR A 382 3.71 23.22 15.40
CA TYR A 382 3.11 23.17 16.74
C TYR A 382 4.18 23.23 17.82
N ASP A 383 4.02 24.18 18.76
CA ASP A 383 4.80 24.30 19.98
C ASP A 383 4.19 23.42 21.07
N ARG A 384 4.89 22.36 21.46
CA ARG A 384 4.40 21.38 22.44
C ARG A 384 4.36 21.92 23.86
N GLU A 385 5.25 22.84 24.21
CA GLU A 385 5.33 23.40 25.56
C GLU A 385 4.17 24.36 25.81
N ASN A 386 3.90 25.24 24.83
CA ASN A 386 2.81 26.21 24.89
C ASN A 386 1.46 25.66 24.35
N ARG A 387 1.45 24.44 23.82
CA ARG A 387 0.29 23.75 23.23
C ARG A 387 -0.46 24.60 22.20
N LYS A 388 0.27 25.18 21.26
CA LYS A 388 -0.32 26.05 20.23
C LYS A 388 0.41 25.93 18.89
N LEU A 389 -0.33 26.15 17.81
CA LEU A 389 0.27 26.38 16.50
C LEU A 389 0.99 27.73 16.49
N LEU A 390 2.19 27.76 15.94
CA LEU A 390 2.96 28.96 15.71
C LEU A 390 2.49 29.64 14.42
N ASN A 391 2.45 30.97 14.44
CA ASN A 391 2.32 31.76 13.23
C ASN A 391 3.71 31.90 12.59
N THR A 392 4.04 31.01 11.65
CA THR A 392 5.30 31.04 10.91
C THR A 392 5.13 31.76 9.58
N ASP A 393 6.22 32.30 9.03
CA ASP A 393 6.30 32.85 7.68
C ASP A 393 6.58 31.77 6.61
N ILE A 394 6.40 30.48 6.95
CA ILE A 394 6.58 29.37 6.01
C ILE A 394 5.39 29.39 5.04
N PRO A 395 5.63 29.50 3.72
CA PRO A 395 4.55 29.60 2.75
C PRO A 395 3.78 28.26 2.59
N HIS A 396 2.66 28.31 1.88
CA HIS A 396 1.98 27.12 1.38
C HIS A 396 2.67 26.58 0.13
N GLY A 397 2.44 25.30 -0.19
CA GLY A 397 3.03 24.67 -1.37
C GLY A 397 4.54 24.47 -1.27
N VAL A 398 5.05 24.26 -0.05
CA VAL A 398 6.46 23.95 0.19
C VAL A 398 6.75 22.56 -0.34
N GLN A 399 7.88 22.43 -1.04
CA GLN A 399 8.28 21.21 -1.77
C GLN A 399 9.02 20.22 -0.87
N PHE A 400 9.71 20.74 0.15
CA PHE A 400 10.40 19.92 1.15
C PHE A 400 10.67 20.74 2.41
N LEU A 401 10.64 20.10 3.59
CA LEU A 401 11.07 20.70 4.86
C LEU A 401 11.82 19.66 5.68
N SER A 402 12.91 20.08 6.32
CA SER A 402 13.71 19.23 7.20
C SER A 402 14.14 19.97 8.46
N TRP A 403 14.07 19.30 9.60
CA TRP A 403 14.67 19.78 10.85
C TRP A 403 16.17 19.48 10.86
N ALA A 404 16.96 20.38 11.46
CA ALA A 404 18.35 20.08 11.75
C ALA A 404 18.46 18.90 12.74
N PRO A 405 19.54 18.10 12.68
CA PRO A 405 19.74 16.94 13.56
C PRO A 405 19.85 17.26 15.05
N VAL A 406 20.08 18.54 15.39
CA VAL A 406 20.13 19.04 16.76
C VAL A 406 19.34 20.35 16.88
N GLY A 407 18.74 20.58 18.05
CA GLY A 407 17.93 21.78 18.28
C GLY A 407 16.64 21.81 17.47
N ASN A 408 16.29 22.99 16.96
CA ASN A 408 15.06 23.27 16.22
C ASN A 408 15.29 24.22 15.03
N LYS A 409 16.52 24.28 14.51
CA LYS A 409 16.75 24.91 13.19
C LYS A 409 16.01 24.09 12.13
N LEU A 410 15.56 24.75 11.06
CA LEU A 410 14.92 24.05 9.95
C LEU A 410 15.30 24.67 8.61
N THR A 411 15.20 23.85 7.56
CA THR A 411 15.30 24.25 6.17
C THR A 411 14.01 23.90 5.45
N TYR A 412 13.68 24.66 4.42
CA TYR A 412 12.61 24.30 3.50
C TYR A 412 12.92 24.75 2.08
N VAL A 413 12.27 24.11 1.11
CA VAL A 413 12.35 24.47 -0.31
C VAL A 413 11.01 25.02 -0.77
N TRP A 414 11.05 26.23 -1.33
CA TRP A 414 9.88 26.89 -1.88
C TRP A 414 10.25 27.62 -3.16
N ASN A 415 9.45 27.43 -4.21
CA ASN A 415 9.74 27.92 -5.56
C ASN A 415 11.17 27.60 -5.98
N ASN A 416 11.58 26.34 -5.80
CA ASN A 416 12.90 25.81 -6.20
C ASN A 416 14.10 26.51 -5.54
N ASN A 417 13.87 27.21 -4.43
CA ASN A 417 14.90 27.87 -3.64
C ASN A 417 14.96 27.35 -2.21
N VAL A 418 16.16 27.24 -1.66
CA VAL A 418 16.42 26.82 -0.28
C VAL A 418 16.29 28.02 0.65
N TYR A 419 15.54 27.82 1.73
CA TYR A 419 15.38 28.76 2.83
C TYR A 419 15.81 28.11 4.15
N MET A 420 16.34 28.91 5.07
CA MET A 420 16.76 28.50 6.41
C MET A 420 16.06 29.32 7.49
N LYS A 421 15.81 28.69 8.64
CA LYS A 421 15.38 29.39 9.85
C LYS A 421 16.20 28.92 11.04
N SER A 422 16.73 29.88 11.80
CA SER A 422 17.47 29.59 13.05
C SER A 422 16.57 29.03 14.16
N SER A 423 15.26 29.31 14.10
CA SER A 423 14.21 28.69 14.90
C SER A 423 12.87 28.84 14.16
N PRO A 424 11.80 28.13 14.55
CA PRO A 424 10.50 28.24 13.88
C PRO A 424 9.93 29.67 13.85
N SER A 425 10.22 30.48 14.88
CA SER A 425 9.71 31.84 15.03
C SER A 425 10.67 32.92 14.49
N SER A 426 11.90 32.57 14.15
CA SER A 426 12.85 33.51 13.51
C SER A 426 12.40 33.82 12.09
N PRO A 427 12.73 34.97 11.48
CA PRO A 427 12.49 35.21 10.06
C PRO A 427 13.19 34.16 9.17
N ALA A 428 12.64 33.87 8.01
CA ALA A 428 13.31 33.02 7.01
C ALA A 428 14.47 33.77 6.31
N GLU A 429 15.60 33.08 6.16
CA GLU A 429 16.76 33.52 5.38
C GLU A 429 16.81 32.73 4.06
N GLN A 430 16.77 33.44 2.94
CA GLN A 430 16.86 32.82 1.62
C GLN A 430 18.31 32.51 1.27
N VAL A 431 18.62 31.24 1.00
CA VAL A 431 19.97 30.75 0.70
C VAL A 431 20.27 30.81 -0.79
N THR A 432 19.30 30.45 -1.63
CA THR A 432 19.43 30.46 -3.09
C THR A 432 18.39 31.40 -3.70
N THR A 433 18.73 32.02 -4.84
CA THR A 433 17.88 33.02 -5.52
C THR A 433 17.65 32.73 -7.00
N ASN A 434 18.32 31.71 -7.56
CA ASN A 434 18.26 31.35 -8.97
C ASN A 434 17.22 30.26 -9.30
N GLY A 435 16.47 29.78 -8.30
CA GLY A 435 15.45 28.76 -8.51
C GLY A 435 14.41 29.19 -9.55
N SER A 436 14.13 28.29 -10.49
CA SER A 436 13.18 28.48 -11.60
C SER A 436 12.60 27.12 -11.99
N PRO A 437 11.60 27.01 -12.89
CA PRO A 437 11.10 25.72 -13.35
C PRO A 437 12.18 24.78 -13.94
N LEU A 438 13.34 25.30 -14.37
CA LEU A 438 14.46 24.54 -14.95
C LEU A 438 15.71 24.49 -14.05
N ILE A 439 15.70 25.19 -12.91
CA ILE A 439 16.83 25.19 -11.96
C ILE A 439 16.26 24.92 -10.58
N VAL A 440 16.60 23.76 -10.01
CA VAL A 440 16.12 23.33 -8.70
C VAL A 440 17.24 23.25 -7.69
N ASN A 441 16.99 23.73 -6.47
CA ASN A 441 17.96 23.74 -5.38
C ASN A 441 17.43 22.94 -4.18
N GLY A 442 18.22 21.98 -3.70
CA GLY A 442 17.92 21.22 -2.48
C GLY A 442 16.83 20.16 -2.60
N ILE A 443 16.26 20.00 -3.80
CA ILE A 443 15.35 18.93 -4.21
C ILE A 443 15.82 18.39 -5.57
N PRO A 444 15.51 17.13 -5.90
CA PRO A 444 15.82 16.58 -7.22
C PRO A 444 14.89 17.13 -8.32
N ASP A 445 15.36 17.06 -9.56
CA ASP A 445 14.49 17.07 -10.76
C ASP A 445 13.89 15.67 -10.99
N TRP A 446 13.17 15.47 -12.10
CA TRP A 446 12.52 14.17 -12.37
C TRP A 446 13.54 13.03 -12.44
N VAL A 447 14.64 13.18 -13.19
CA VAL A 447 15.56 12.05 -13.44
C VAL A 447 16.42 11.74 -12.20
N TYR A 448 16.80 12.75 -11.40
CA TYR A 448 17.49 12.47 -10.14
C TYR A 448 16.54 11.90 -9.08
N GLU A 449 15.27 12.29 -9.05
CA GLU A 449 14.30 11.73 -8.12
C GLU A 449 14.11 10.24 -8.39
N GLU A 450 13.83 9.91 -9.66
CA GLU A 450 13.44 8.57 -10.07
C GLU A 450 14.64 7.60 -10.12
N GLU A 451 15.76 8.03 -10.68
CA GLU A 451 16.83 7.12 -11.14
C GLU A 451 18.16 7.25 -10.41
N MET A 452 18.32 8.29 -9.57
CA MET A 452 19.54 8.55 -8.80
C MET A 452 19.34 8.45 -7.29
N PHE A 453 18.50 9.32 -6.72
CA PHE A 453 18.34 9.48 -5.28
C PHE A 453 17.19 8.65 -4.69
N SER A 454 16.16 8.33 -5.48
CA SER A 454 14.94 7.65 -4.99
C SER A 454 14.36 8.32 -3.74
N SER A 455 14.32 9.65 -3.75
CA SER A 455 13.84 10.48 -2.65
C SER A 455 13.36 11.84 -3.17
N ASN A 456 12.65 12.60 -2.36
CA ASN A 456 12.19 13.96 -2.71
C ASN A 456 13.12 15.08 -2.21
N TYR A 457 14.34 14.75 -1.79
CA TYR A 457 15.28 15.74 -1.25
C TYR A 457 16.67 15.59 -1.85
N ALA A 458 17.37 16.71 -1.97
CA ALA A 458 18.75 16.78 -2.41
C ALA A 458 19.54 17.73 -1.49
N MET A 459 19.28 17.64 -0.18
CA MET A 459 19.97 18.39 0.86
C MET A 459 20.21 17.55 2.12
N TRP A 460 21.35 17.77 2.78
CA TRP A 460 21.80 16.98 3.91
C TRP A 460 22.45 17.86 4.97
N TRP A 461 21.93 17.81 6.19
CA TRP A 461 22.50 18.51 7.34
C TRP A 461 23.77 17.82 7.85
N SER A 462 24.76 18.61 8.26
CA SER A 462 25.90 18.11 9.03
C SER A 462 25.45 17.62 10.42
N PRO A 463 26.20 16.73 11.09
CA PRO A 463 25.75 16.09 12.34
C PRO A 463 25.36 17.06 13.47
N SER A 464 26.02 18.22 13.60
CA SER A 464 25.63 19.25 14.58
C SER A 464 24.70 20.32 14.02
N GLY A 465 24.24 20.19 12.78
CA GLY A 465 23.43 21.21 12.11
C GLY A 465 24.16 22.53 11.90
N ARG A 466 25.51 22.51 11.86
CA ARG A 466 26.33 23.69 11.57
C ARG A 466 26.33 24.00 10.08
N PHE A 467 26.40 22.99 9.23
CA PHE A 467 26.40 23.13 7.78
C PHE A 467 25.21 22.40 7.17
N LEU A 468 24.79 22.87 5.99
CA LEU A 468 23.85 22.18 5.11
C LEU A 468 24.51 22.01 3.75
N ALA A 469 24.59 20.77 3.27
CA ALA A 469 24.92 20.48 1.88
C ALA A 469 23.63 20.46 1.04
N PHE A 470 23.63 21.03 -0.16
CA PHE A 470 22.51 20.95 -1.09
C PHE A 470 22.98 20.89 -2.54
N VAL A 471 22.23 20.19 -3.38
CA VAL A 471 22.48 20.12 -4.83
C VAL A 471 21.71 21.23 -5.54
N GLU A 472 22.36 21.86 -6.51
CA GLU A 472 21.70 22.60 -7.57
C GLU A 472 21.69 21.72 -8.83
N ILE A 473 20.52 21.52 -9.42
CA ILE A 473 20.32 20.79 -10.68
C ILE A 473 19.80 21.78 -11.72
N ASN A 474 20.39 21.74 -12.91
CA ASN A 474 20.05 22.64 -14.01
C ASN A 474 19.66 21.85 -15.26
N ASP A 475 18.39 21.97 -15.62
CA ASP A 475 17.70 21.31 -16.74
C ASP A 475 17.61 22.19 -18.00
N THR A 476 18.31 23.34 -18.06
CA THR A 476 18.16 24.31 -19.16
C THR A 476 18.39 23.70 -20.56
N GLU A 477 19.31 22.74 -20.68
CA GLU A 477 19.64 22.05 -21.93
C GLU A 477 18.90 20.71 -22.09
N VAL A 478 18.13 20.30 -21.08
CA VAL A 478 17.40 19.03 -21.08
C VAL A 478 16.16 19.18 -21.94
N HIS A 479 15.90 18.17 -22.78
CA HIS A 479 14.71 18.16 -23.61
C HIS A 479 13.45 17.91 -22.77
N ASN A 480 12.34 18.51 -23.18
CA ASN A 480 11.06 18.27 -22.52
C ASN A 480 10.34 17.07 -23.13
N ILE A 481 9.66 16.31 -22.28
CA ILE A 481 8.52 15.49 -22.66
C ILE A 481 7.23 16.26 -22.38
N GLU A 482 6.25 16.08 -23.26
CA GLU A 482 4.94 16.70 -23.14
C GLU A 482 3.84 15.64 -23.25
N TYR A 483 2.81 15.77 -22.42
CA TYR A 483 1.58 14.98 -22.54
C TYR A 483 0.35 15.81 -22.17
N SER A 484 -0.82 15.32 -22.58
CA SER A 484 -2.09 15.98 -22.30
C SER A 484 -2.63 15.56 -20.94
N TRP A 485 -3.07 16.54 -20.15
CA TRP A 485 -3.90 16.36 -18.97
C TRP A 485 -5.33 16.78 -19.31
N TYR A 486 -6.26 15.83 -19.36
CA TYR A 486 -7.62 16.08 -19.80
C TYR A 486 -8.45 16.78 -18.72
N GLY A 487 -8.23 16.43 -17.45
CA GLY A 487 -8.81 17.10 -16.30
C GLY A 487 -10.34 17.16 -16.31
N GLN A 488 -10.89 18.18 -15.65
CA GLN A 488 -12.35 18.42 -15.58
C GLN A 488 -12.79 19.65 -16.39
N GLY A 489 -11.84 20.38 -16.98
CA GLY A 489 -12.10 21.57 -17.79
C GLY A 489 -12.58 21.21 -19.20
N GLN A 490 -13.08 22.22 -19.93
CA GLN A 490 -13.49 22.02 -21.34
C GLN A 490 -12.28 21.78 -22.27
N TYR A 491 -11.12 22.35 -21.94
CA TYR A 491 -9.89 22.24 -22.72
C TYR A 491 -8.82 21.53 -21.89
N PRO A 492 -8.16 20.48 -22.44
CA PRO A 492 -7.01 19.85 -21.81
C PRO A 492 -5.85 20.83 -21.64
N GLU A 493 -5.00 20.54 -20.66
CA GLU A 493 -3.73 21.23 -20.43
C GLU A 493 -2.57 20.38 -20.96
N THR A 494 -1.44 21.03 -21.26
CA THR A 494 -0.19 20.33 -21.60
C THR A 494 0.70 20.33 -20.38
N ILE A 495 1.07 19.14 -19.92
CA ILE A 495 2.09 18.95 -18.90
C ILE A 495 3.44 18.87 -19.59
N VAL A 496 4.42 19.58 -19.05
CA VAL A 496 5.78 19.68 -19.59
C VAL A 496 6.76 19.29 -18.49
N ILE A 497 7.63 18.33 -18.76
CA ILE A 497 8.64 17.84 -17.81
C ILE A 497 10.00 17.80 -18.52
N PRO A 498 11.06 18.41 -17.97
CA PRO A 498 12.42 18.13 -18.42
C PRO A 498 12.74 16.64 -18.20
N TYR A 499 12.95 15.91 -19.29
CA TYR A 499 13.14 14.47 -19.27
C TYR A 499 14.22 14.07 -20.28
N PRO A 500 15.43 13.74 -19.83
CA PRO A 500 16.50 13.32 -20.73
C PRO A 500 16.25 11.89 -21.19
N LYS A 501 15.88 11.69 -22.46
CA LYS A 501 15.85 10.35 -23.08
C LYS A 501 17.27 9.86 -23.40
N ALA A 502 17.43 8.56 -23.59
CA ALA A 502 18.72 7.97 -23.95
C ALA A 502 19.41 8.71 -25.11
N GLY A 503 20.67 9.10 -24.90
CA GLY A 503 21.50 9.83 -25.87
C GLY A 503 21.26 11.33 -25.97
N THR A 504 20.33 11.91 -25.19
CA THR A 504 20.07 13.36 -25.15
C THR A 504 20.89 14.05 -24.04
N PRO A 505 20.95 15.41 -23.98
CA PRO A 505 21.62 16.12 -22.88
C PRO A 505 20.97 15.83 -21.53
N ASN A 506 21.81 15.65 -20.50
CA ASN A 506 21.38 15.42 -19.12
C ASN A 506 21.42 16.71 -18.30
N PRO A 507 20.73 16.74 -17.14
CA PRO A 507 20.90 17.81 -16.17
C PRO A 507 22.37 17.95 -15.76
N THR A 508 22.80 19.20 -15.56
CA THR A 508 24.08 19.48 -14.91
C THR A 508 23.88 19.67 -13.42
N VAL A 509 24.82 19.20 -12.61
CA VAL A 509 24.72 19.24 -11.15
C VAL A 509 25.91 19.91 -10.49
N ARG A 510 25.62 20.66 -9.42
CA ARG A 510 26.63 21.29 -8.55
C ARG A 510 26.27 21.04 -7.09
N LEU A 511 27.27 20.80 -6.26
CA LEU A 511 27.09 20.56 -4.83
C LEU A 511 27.59 21.77 -4.04
N PHE A 512 26.76 22.32 -3.17
CA PHE A 512 27.10 23.46 -2.32
C PHE A 512 27.03 23.08 -0.84
N VAL A 513 27.85 23.75 -0.03
CA VAL A 513 27.78 23.73 1.44
C VAL A 513 27.60 25.15 1.95
N VAL A 514 26.56 25.38 2.75
CA VAL A 514 26.29 26.65 3.42
C VAL A 514 26.54 26.57 4.92
N ASP A 515 27.18 27.60 5.49
CA ASP A 515 27.30 27.78 6.94
C ASP A 515 26.00 28.35 7.51
N THR A 516 25.39 27.64 8.46
CA THR A 516 24.11 28.04 9.05
C THR A 516 24.23 29.18 10.07
N ILE A 517 25.45 29.54 10.46
CA ILE A 517 25.75 30.72 11.29
C ILE A 517 25.85 31.97 10.42
N ASN A 518 26.34 31.82 9.19
CA ASN A 518 26.43 32.90 8.21
C ASN A 518 26.02 32.37 6.84
N SER A 519 24.74 32.53 6.51
CA SER A 519 24.11 32.05 5.28
C SER A 519 24.70 32.64 3.98
N LEU A 520 25.51 33.72 4.08
CA LEU A 520 26.26 34.26 2.95
C LEU A 520 27.52 33.44 2.60
N ARG A 521 27.96 32.54 3.49
CA ARG A 521 29.11 31.66 3.26
C ARG A 521 28.65 30.36 2.63
N ILE A 522 28.60 30.38 1.29
CA ILE A 522 28.25 29.23 0.45
C ILE A 522 29.50 28.85 -0.35
N THR A 523 29.90 27.58 -0.28
CA THR A 523 31.07 27.05 -1.00
C THR A 523 30.65 25.89 -1.90
N GLU A 524 31.10 25.89 -3.15
CA GLU A 524 30.93 24.76 -4.07
C GLU A 524 31.95 23.66 -3.77
N LEU A 525 31.49 22.41 -3.67
CA LEU A 525 32.36 21.23 -3.63
C LEU A 525 32.58 20.75 -5.06
N LEU A 526 33.79 20.99 -5.56
CA LEU A 526 34.13 20.72 -6.95
C LEU A 526 34.20 19.22 -7.23
N VAL A 527 33.56 18.80 -8.33
CA VAL A 527 33.68 17.46 -8.92
C VAL A 527 35.16 17.10 -9.20
N PRO A 528 35.58 15.82 -9.07
CA PRO A 528 36.92 15.38 -9.45
C PRO A 528 37.30 15.84 -10.87
N SER A 529 38.51 16.38 -11.01
CA SER A 529 38.99 16.94 -12.29
C SER A 529 38.91 15.97 -13.48
N VAL A 530 39.03 14.67 -13.21
CA VAL A 530 38.91 13.59 -14.21
C VAL A 530 37.49 13.41 -14.77
N LEU A 531 36.46 13.87 -14.04
CA LEU A 531 35.05 13.86 -14.45
C LEU A 531 34.55 15.25 -14.87
N ALA A 532 35.19 16.33 -14.40
CA ALA A 532 34.74 17.71 -14.63
C ALA A 532 34.51 18.09 -16.10
N ALA A 533 35.29 17.53 -17.02
CA ALA A 533 35.19 17.81 -18.46
C ALA A 533 34.25 16.86 -19.23
N ARG A 534 33.50 16.00 -18.52
CA ARG A 534 32.62 14.96 -19.08
C ARG A 534 31.26 15.02 -18.39
N ASP A 535 30.25 14.43 -19.02
CA ASP A 535 28.97 14.19 -18.37
C ASP A 535 29.17 13.27 -17.15
N HIS A 536 28.66 13.71 -16.00
CA HIS A 536 28.79 13.02 -14.73
C HIS A 536 27.53 13.21 -13.89
N TYR A 537 27.34 12.30 -12.94
CA TYR A 537 26.27 12.38 -11.95
C TYR A 537 26.84 12.42 -10.53
N LEU A 538 26.02 12.93 -9.62
CA LEU A 538 26.24 12.86 -8.18
C LEU A 538 25.30 11.78 -7.64
N SER A 539 25.84 10.70 -7.06
CA SER A 539 25.02 9.58 -6.57
C SER A 539 24.63 9.70 -5.10
N THR A 540 25.58 10.06 -4.23
CA THR A 540 25.32 10.16 -2.78
C THR A 540 26.14 11.29 -2.14
N VAL A 541 25.61 11.82 -1.04
CA VAL A 541 26.28 12.76 -0.14
C VAL A 541 26.11 12.27 1.29
N THR A 542 27.22 11.98 1.96
CA THR A 542 27.21 11.47 3.33
C THR A 542 28.16 12.25 4.22
N TRP A 543 27.63 12.83 5.30
CA TRP A 543 28.44 13.50 6.30
C TRP A 543 29.13 12.49 7.22
N ALA A 544 30.45 12.63 7.38
CA ALA A 544 31.23 11.85 8.35
C ALA A 544 31.35 12.59 9.69
N THR A 545 31.62 13.90 9.63
CA THR A 545 31.64 14.84 10.76
C THR A 545 31.20 16.21 10.26
N ASP A 546 31.08 17.23 11.10
CA ASP A 546 30.81 18.59 10.61
C ASP A 546 31.90 19.16 9.70
N MET A 547 33.10 18.60 9.74
CA MET A 547 34.26 19.07 8.96
C MET A 547 34.66 18.09 7.88
N ARG A 548 33.88 17.01 7.65
CA ARG A 548 34.22 15.96 6.69
C ARG A 548 32.97 15.41 6.02
N ILE A 549 32.93 15.48 4.70
CA ILE A 549 31.80 15.03 3.87
C ILE A 549 32.33 14.13 2.74
N ALA A 550 31.62 13.05 2.45
CA ALA A 550 31.93 12.13 1.38
C ALA A 550 30.88 12.23 0.28
N VAL A 551 31.33 12.26 -0.98
CA VAL A 551 30.47 12.44 -2.15
C VAL A 551 30.84 11.39 -3.19
N GLN A 552 29.83 10.76 -3.78
CA GLN A 552 30.02 9.85 -4.90
C GLN A 552 29.73 10.55 -6.22
N TRP A 553 30.76 10.66 -7.05
CA TRP A 553 30.65 11.14 -8.42
C TRP A 553 30.79 9.97 -9.38
N GLN A 554 30.00 9.94 -10.45
CA GLN A 554 30.06 8.84 -11.42
C GLN A 554 29.99 9.35 -12.85
N ASN A 555 30.55 8.59 -13.78
CA ASN A 555 30.45 8.92 -15.19
C ASN A 555 29.04 8.62 -15.74
N ARG A 556 28.68 9.22 -16.87
CA ARG A 556 27.37 9.03 -17.54
C ARG A 556 26.97 7.55 -17.75
N THR A 557 27.91 6.69 -18.15
CA THR A 557 27.63 5.25 -18.36
C THR A 557 27.66 4.43 -17.06
N GLN A 558 27.94 5.05 -15.92
CA GLN A 558 27.87 4.47 -14.57
C GLN A 558 28.74 3.22 -14.36
N SER A 559 29.82 3.12 -15.13
CA SER A 559 30.83 2.07 -15.01
C SER A 559 31.99 2.45 -14.09
N HIS A 560 32.09 3.74 -13.73
CA HIS A 560 33.12 4.30 -12.86
C HIS A 560 32.48 5.22 -11.82
N VAL A 561 32.83 5.00 -10.55
CA VAL A 561 32.45 5.84 -9.41
C VAL A 561 33.72 6.29 -8.68
N ILE A 562 33.78 7.57 -8.35
CA ILE A 562 34.81 8.16 -7.49
C ILE A 562 34.12 8.57 -6.19
N LEU A 563 34.45 7.88 -5.10
CA LEU A 563 34.08 8.31 -3.75
C LEU A 563 35.16 9.30 -3.27
N GLN A 564 34.82 10.58 -3.25
CA GLN A 564 35.71 11.67 -2.85
C GLN A 564 35.32 12.20 -1.47
N THR A 565 36.31 12.39 -0.58
CA THR A 565 36.08 13.09 0.69
C THR A 565 36.59 14.51 0.64
N TYR A 566 35.82 15.43 1.20
CA TYR A 566 36.20 16.83 1.39
C TYR A 566 36.30 17.14 2.88
N GLU A 567 37.35 17.84 3.27
CA GLU A 567 37.59 18.27 4.63
C GLU A 567 37.71 19.79 4.73
N LEU A 568 37.11 20.34 5.79
CA LEU A 568 37.15 21.76 6.07
C LEU A 568 38.49 22.13 6.72
N SER A 569 39.27 22.97 6.04
CA SER A 569 40.49 23.58 6.56
C SER A 569 40.35 25.10 6.54
N GLY A 570 40.33 25.71 7.71
CA GLY A 570 40.00 27.14 7.88
C GLY A 570 38.56 27.42 7.44
N GLU A 571 38.40 28.15 6.34
CA GLU A 571 37.09 28.45 5.71
C GLU A 571 36.92 27.76 4.36
N THR A 572 37.82 26.84 3.99
CA THR A 572 37.84 26.18 2.66
C THR A 572 37.66 24.68 2.76
N TRP A 573 36.81 24.13 1.89
CA TRP A 573 36.65 22.69 1.71
C TRP A 573 37.68 22.18 0.71
N ASN A 574 38.53 21.25 1.13
CA ASN A 574 39.58 20.67 0.30
C ASN A 574 39.34 19.17 0.12
N SER A 575 39.51 18.66 -1.10
CA SER A 575 39.47 17.22 -1.36
C SER A 575 40.67 16.51 -0.73
N THR A 576 40.46 15.42 0.00
CA THR A 576 41.53 14.72 0.75
C THR A 576 41.75 13.26 0.37
N THR A 577 40.74 12.55 -0.11
CA THR A 577 40.81 11.10 -0.42
C THR A 577 39.94 10.81 -1.64
N GLU A 578 40.41 9.92 -2.52
CA GLU A 578 39.67 9.47 -3.70
C GLU A 578 39.74 7.95 -3.82
N ILE A 579 38.60 7.28 -3.67
CA ILE A 579 38.47 5.85 -3.93
C ILE A 579 37.82 5.64 -5.29
N TYR A 580 38.57 4.99 -6.19
CA TYR A 580 38.12 4.63 -7.53
C TYR A 580 37.47 3.25 -7.52
N LEU A 581 36.20 3.20 -7.91
CA LEU A 581 35.42 1.98 -8.06
C LEU A 581 35.07 1.81 -9.54
N GLU A 582 35.42 0.66 -10.13
CA GLU A 582 35.20 0.37 -11.54
C GLU A 582 34.53 -1.00 -11.69
N SER A 583 33.56 -1.07 -12.61
CA SER A 583 32.97 -2.33 -13.05
C SER A 583 33.49 -2.70 -14.44
N LYS A 584 34.16 -3.86 -14.54
CA LYS A 584 34.71 -4.36 -15.82
C LYS A 584 33.68 -5.08 -16.69
N THR A 585 32.57 -5.50 -16.09
CA THR A 585 31.57 -6.37 -16.75
C THR A 585 30.20 -5.70 -16.91
N GLY A 586 29.99 -4.53 -16.31
CA GLY A 586 28.70 -3.84 -16.31
C GLY A 586 28.81 -2.43 -15.73
N TRP A 587 27.98 -2.17 -14.72
CA TRP A 587 27.90 -0.91 -13.98
C TRP A 587 28.36 -1.11 -12.52
N VAL A 588 28.61 -0.01 -11.80
CA VAL A 588 28.99 -0.04 -10.38
C VAL A 588 27.75 -0.06 -9.49
N GLY A 589 27.81 -0.81 -8.38
CA GLY A 589 26.70 -0.92 -7.42
C GLY A 589 25.70 -2.01 -7.78
N ARG A 590 24.49 -1.91 -7.23
CA ARG A 590 23.37 -2.79 -7.60
C ARG A 590 22.47 -2.04 -8.57
N PHE A 591 21.48 -1.30 -8.07
CA PHE A 591 20.71 -0.34 -8.86
C PHE A 591 21.45 0.99 -8.91
N SER A 592 21.90 1.45 -7.73
CA SER A 592 22.83 2.56 -7.53
C SER A 592 24.07 2.08 -6.76
N PRO A 593 25.16 2.87 -6.73
CA PRO A 593 26.26 2.67 -5.78
C PRO A 593 25.75 2.67 -4.33
N ALA A 594 26.38 1.89 -3.45
CA ALA A 594 26.00 1.84 -2.04
C ALA A 594 26.40 3.12 -1.32
N GLU A 595 25.64 3.54 -0.31
CA GLU A 595 26.04 4.67 0.54
C GLU A 595 27.16 4.24 1.53
N PRO A 596 28.22 5.04 1.73
CA PRO A 596 29.22 4.75 2.76
C PRO A 596 28.68 4.94 4.18
N VAL A 597 28.80 3.92 5.04
CA VAL A 597 28.36 4.02 6.44
C VAL A 597 29.56 4.31 7.33
N PHE A 598 29.69 5.56 7.79
CA PHE A 598 30.79 6.01 8.64
C PHE A 598 30.76 5.41 10.05
N LYS A 599 31.94 5.19 10.62
CA LYS A 599 32.08 4.96 12.06
C LYS A 599 31.60 6.20 12.83
N PRO A 600 31.17 6.07 14.09
CA PRO A 600 30.68 7.19 14.88
C PRO A 600 31.68 8.36 15.05
N ASP A 601 32.98 8.09 14.92
CA ASP A 601 34.04 9.11 14.99
C ASP A 601 34.36 9.78 13.64
N GLY A 602 33.74 9.33 12.53
CA GLY A 602 33.96 9.83 11.19
C GLY A 602 35.35 9.54 10.60
N SER A 603 36.16 8.70 11.25
CA SER A 603 37.55 8.42 10.84
C SER A 603 37.65 7.56 9.59
N SER A 604 36.76 6.57 9.47
CA SER A 604 36.70 5.56 8.41
C SER A 604 35.25 5.10 8.21
N CYS A 605 34.96 4.43 7.10
CA CYS A 605 33.61 3.96 6.79
C CYS A 605 33.59 2.51 6.28
N TYR A 606 32.40 1.92 6.25
CA TYR A 606 32.13 0.63 5.63
C TYR A 606 31.30 0.83 4.38
N TYR A 607 31.60 0.07 3.34
CA TYR A 607 31.04 0.24 2.01
C TYR A 607 30.74 -1.11 1.37
N ILE A 608 29.59 -1.25 0.70
CA ILE A 608 29.26 -2.48 -0.03
C ILE A 608 29.73 -2.33 -1.48
N THR A 609 30.66 -3.20 -1.91
CA THR A 609 31.08 -3.29 -3.31
C THR A 609 31.38 -4.73 -3.69
N SER A 610 31.46 -5.00 -5.00
CA SER A 610 31.79 -6.32 -5.52
C SER A 610 33.23 -6.71 -5.16
N ASP A 611 33.40 -7.94 -4.66
CA ASP A 611 34.70 -8.56 -4.44
C ASP A 611 35.32 -9.04 -5.77
N SER A 612 36.51 -9.66 -5.71
CA SER A 612 37.19 -10.21 -6.90
C SER A 612 36.42 -11.34 -7.59
N SER A 613 35.44 -11.94 -6.92
CA SER A 613 34.57 -12.99 -7.47
C SER A 613 33.24 -12.42 -7.99
N GLY A 614 33.03 -11.10 -7.92
CA GLY A 614 31.82 -10.42 -8.36
C GLY A 614 30.66 -10.47 -7.38
N TYR A 615 30.86 -10.82 -6.11
CA TYR A 615 29.81 -10.80 -5.09
C TYR A 615 29.91 -9.55 -4.22
N LYS A 616 28.78 -8.90 -3.94
CA LYS A 616 28.73 -7.65 -3.19
C LYS A 616 28.95 -7.91 -1.70
N HIS A 617 30.04 -7.39 -1.15
CA HIS A 617 30.48 -7.62 0.23
C HIS A 617 30.87 -6.33 0.94
N ILE A 618 30.89 -6.37 2.28
CA ILE A 618 31.34 -5.24 3.09
C ILE A 618 32.84 -5.10 2.94
N HIS A 619 33.28 -3.87 2.69
CA HIS A 619 34.66 -3.45 2.71
C HIS A 619 34.82 -2.30 3.71
N HIS A 620 35.95 -2.26 4.42
CA HIS A 620 36.36 -1.15 5.27
C HIS A 620 37.22 -0.19 4.45
N ILE A 621 36.84 1.08 4.43
CA ILE A 621 37.56 2.17 3.78
C ILE A 621 38.25 3.00 4.86
N SER A 622 39.59 3.07 4.80
CA SER A 622 40.43 3.87 5.70
C SER A 622 41.51 4.57 4.89
N GLY A 623 41.43 5.90 4.78
CA GLY A 623 42.21 6.65 3.79
C GLY A 623 41.91 6.13 2.39
N ASP A 624 42.94 5.95 1.56
CA ASP A 624 42.81 5.43 0.19
C ASP A 624 42.75 3.88 0.12
N THR A 625 42.63 3.19 1.26
CA THR A 625 42.66 1.72 1.32
C THR A 625 41.26 1.13 1.48
N LEU A 626 40.92 0.18 0.61
CA LEU A 626 39.68 -0.60 0.62
C LEU A 626 39.99 -2.06 1.00
N THR A 627 39.52 -2.53 2.16
CA THR A 627 39.83 -3.88 2.68
C THR A 627 38.54 -4.72 2.83
N PRO A 628 38.45 -5.93 2.27
CA PRO A 628 37.26 -6.77 2.41
C PRO A 628 37.07 -7.26 3.85
N ILE A 629 35.82 -7.26 4.32
CA ILE A 629 35.41 -7.71 5.66
C ILE A 629 34.58 -9.01 5.57
N THR A 630 33.77 -9.14 4.52
CA THR A 630 33.00 -10.35 4.22
C THR A 630 33.38 -10.90 2.85
N SER A 631 33.12 -12.19 2.62
CA SER A 631 33.39 -12.86 1.35
C SER A 631 32.58 -14.15 1.24
N GLY A 632 32.26 -14.58 0.03
CA GLY A 632 31.53 -15.82 -0.22
C GLY A 632 30.61 -15.72 -1.43
N ARG A 633 29.99 -16.84 -1.83
CA ARG A 633 29.03 -16.92 -2.95
C ARG A 633 27.62 -16.53 -2.50
N TRP A 634 27.52 -15.33 -1.96
CA TRP A 634 26.31 -14.69 -1.43
C TRP A 634 26.59 -13.17 -1.35
N GLU A 635 25.57 -12.35 -1.14
CA GLU A 635 25.73 -10.90 -1.08
C GLU A 635 25.30 -10.31 0.27
N VAL A 636 26.06 -9.31 0.71
CA VAL A 636 25.55 -8.30 1.64
C VAL A 636 24.61 -7.37 0.88
N THR A 637 23.40 -7.24 1.41
CA THR A 637 22.33 -6.48 0.76
C THR A 637 22.19 -5.07 1.29
N ASP A 638 22.52 -4.85 2.57
CA ASP A 638 22.44 -3.57 3.26
C ASP A 638 23.30 -3.54 4.53
N ILE A 639 23.88 -2.38 4.89
CA ILE A 639 24.54 -2.14 6.19
C ILE A 639 23.56 -1.34 7.05
N LEU A 640 22.98 -2.00 8.05
CA LEU A 640 21.92 -1.42 8.88
C LEU A 640 22.45 -0.41 9.89
N LYS A 641 23.61 -0.69 10.50
CA LYS A 641 24.19 0.14 11.54
C LYS A 641 25.65 -0.19 11.77
N VAL A 642 26.47 0.85 11.95
CA VAL A 642 27.86 0.74 12.43
C VAL A 642 27.94 1.42 13.79
N THR A 643 28.47 0.70 14.78
CA THR A 643 28.83 1.26 16.09
C THR A 643 30.35 1.25 16.23
N LYS A 644 30.85 1.69 17.40
CA LYS A 644 32.28 1.59 17.71
C LYS A 644 32.79 0.15 17.64
N ASP A 645 31.95 -0.80 18.06
CA ASP A 645 32.37 -2.18 18.36
C ASP A 645 31.64 -3.23 17.48
N ALA A 646 30.75 -2.83 16.57
CA ALA A 646 30.00 -3.77 15.75
C ALA A 646 29.51 -3.19 14.41
N ILE A 647 29.35 -4.09 13.43
CA ILE A 647 28.68 -3.86 12.15
C ILE A 647 27.44 -4.76 12.10
N PHE A 648 26.28 -4.18 11.88
CA PHE A 648 25.02 -4.90 11.66
C PHE A 648 24.61 -4.77 10.20
N TYR A 649 24.27 -5.88 9.55
CA TYR A 649 23.99 -5.91 8.12
C TYR A 649 22.96 -6.99 7.76
N VAL A 650 22.41 -6.90 6.55
CA VAL A 650 21.50 -7.92 5.98
C VAL A 650 22.20 -8.68 4.88
N SER A 651 22.10 -10.01 4.89
CA SER A 651 22.70 -10.88 3.87
C SER A 651 21.75 -12.02 3.47
N ASN A 652 21.97 -12.59 2.28
CA ASN A 652 21.34 -13.81 1.79
C ASN A 652 22.24 -15.06 1.92
N GLU A 653 23.25 -15.01 2.79
CA GLU A 653 24.20 -16.10 3.05
C GLU A 653 23.54 -17.41 3.52
N HIS A 654 22.51 -17.32 4.36
CA HIS A 654 21.94 -18.48 5.04
C HIS A 654 21.39 -19.52 4.05
N ASN A 655 21.83 -20.78 4.23
CA ASN A 655 21.44 -21.94 3.42
C ASN A 655 21.59 -21.75 1.90
N SER A 656 22.40 -20.78 1.43
CA SER A 656 22.56 -20.47 0.00
C SER A 656 21.24 -20.20 -0.74
N HIS A 657 20.26 -19.57 -0.09
CA HIS A 657 18.98 -19.19 -0.72
C HIS A 657 18.97 -17.68 -1.05
N PRO A 658 19.13 -17.28 -2.32
CA PRO A 658 19.30 -15.87 -2.68
C PRO A 658 18.12 -14.96 -2.38
N GLY A 659 16.91 -15.54 -2.27
CA GLY A 659 15.68 -14.83 -1.94
C GLY A 659 15.46 -14.63 -0.43
N GLN A 660 16.31 -15.19 0.43
CA GLN A 660 16.24 -14.98 1.88
C GLN A 660 16.98 -13.73 2.31
N ARG A 661 16.60 -13.16 3.45
CA ARG A 661 17.29 -12.04 4.09
C ARG A 661 17.42 -12.33 5.58
N ASN A 662 18.62 -12.26 6.10
CA ASN A 662 18.91 -12.47 7.50
C ASN A 662 19.80 -11.36 8.04
N VAL A 663 19.62 -11.02 9.31
CA VAL A 663 20.39 -9.98 9.99
C VAL A 663 21.61 -10.62 10.64
N TYR A 664 22.78 -10.03 10.39
CA TYR A 664 24.06 -10.49 10.89
C TYR A 664 24.74 -9.40 11.71
N LYS A 665 25.64 -9.84 12.60
CA LYS A 665 26.53 -8.99 13.40
C LYS A 665 27.96 -9.44 13.21
N ILE A 666 28.85 -8.47 12.99
CA ILE A 666 30.31 -8.65 13.10
C ILE A 666 30.79 -7.74 14.24
N SER A 667 31.46 -8.31 15.23
CA SER A 667 32.10 -7.52 16.29
C SER A 667 33.45 -6.98 15.79
N VAL A 668 33.74 -5.72 16.06
CA VAL A 668 34.95 -5.01 15.62
C VAL A 668 35.76 -4.59 16.84
N ASN A 669 37.07 -4.83 16.81
CA ASN A 669 38.02 -4.36 17.82
C ASN A 669 39.28 -3.80 17.12
N GLY A 670 39.33 -2.47 16.99
CA GLY A 670 40.38 -1.79 16.24
C GLY A 670 40.38 -2.22 14.77
N ALA A 671 41.49 -2.80 14.32
CA ALA A 671 41.65 -3.33 12.96
C ALA A 671 41.22 -4.81 12.81
N THR A 672 40.83 -5.48 13.89
CA THR A 672 40.41 -6.88 13.87
C THR A 672 38.89 -7.00 13.99
N HIS A 673 38.33 -8.09 13.48
CA HIS A 673 36.90 -8.36 13.58
C HIS A 673 36.63 -9.85 13.82
N SER A 674 35.47 -10.16 14.40
CA SER A 674 35.01 -11.53 14.58
C SER A 674 34.53 -12.14 13.25
N LEU A 675 34.25 -13.45 13.27
CA LEU A 675 33.40 -14.06 12.26
C LEU A 675 31.97 -13.50 12.36
N PRO A 676 31.21 -13.46 11.25
CA PRO A 676 29.80 -13.09 11.27
C PRO A 676 28.96 -14.02 12.15
N VAL A 677 28.04 -13.44 12.91
CA VAL A 677 27.02 -14.16 13.68
C VAL A 677 25.64 -13.81 13.11
N CYS A 678 24.90 -14.82 12.66
CA CYS A 678 23.53 -14.62 12.21
C CYS A 678 22.59 -14.48 13.42
N LEU A 679 21.86 -13.37 13.48
CA LEU A 679 20.92 -13.06 14.57
C LEU A 679 19.51 -13.64 14.32
N THR A 680 19.16 -13.94 13.07
CA THR A 680 17.79 -14.33 12.68
C THR A 680 17.66 -15.73 12.11
N CYS A 681 18.77 -16.40 11.74
CA CYS A 681 18.73 -17.67 11.00
C CYS A 681 17.97 -18.78 11.73
N THR A 682 18.09 -18.86 13.06
CA THR A 682 17.40 -19.87 13.89
C THR A 682 16.13 -19.33 14.54
N LEU A 683 15.77 -18.07 14.27
CA LEU A 683 14.64 -17.41 14.91
C LEU A 683 13.37 -17.68 14.10
N LEU A 684 12.46 -18.51 14.65
CA LEU A 684 11.19 -18.88 14.00
C LEU A 684 11.41 -19.31 12.55
N GLU A 685 12.31 -20.28 12.36
CA GLU A 685 12.91 -20.64 11.06
C GLU A 685 11.88 -20.80 9.93
N GLU A 686 10.71 -21.40 10.19
CA GLU A 686 9.67 -21.55 9.16
C GLU A 686 8.88 -20.28 8.86
N ARG A 687 8.71 -19.39 9.85
CA ARG A 687 7.94 -18.14 9.70
C ARG A 687 8.79 -17.00 9.13
N CYS A 688 10.09 -16.96 9.45
CA CYS A 688 10.92 -15.76 9.30
C CYS A 688 12.22 -16.01 8.54
N LYS A 689 12.15 -16.03 7.20
CA LYS A 689 13.29 -16.16 6.28
C LYS A 689 13.60 -14.87 5.50
N TYR A 690 12.79 -13.82 5.67
CA TYR A 690 13.02 -12.49 5.11
C TYR A 690 12.98 -11.42 6.19
N ASN A 691 14.14 -11.04 6.71
CA ASN A 691 14.31 -10.24 7.91
C ASN A 691 15.11 -8.96 7.65
N SER A 692 14.76 -7.90 8.38
CA SER A 692 15.54 -6.66 8.50
C SER A 692 15.47 -6.11 9.93
N ALA A 693 16.30 -5.12 10.26
CA ALA A 693 16.27 -4.48 11.58
C ALA A 693 16.42 -2.95 11.48
N TYR A 694 15.76 -2.23 12.39
CA TYR A 694 15.86 -0.78 12.52
C TYR A 694 16.38 -0.41 13.92
N PHE A 695 17.62 0.04 13.98
CA PHE A 695 18.39 0.23 15.22
C PHE A 695 18.13 1.59 15.87
N SER A 696 18.16 1.61 17.20
CA SER A 696 18.20 2.82 18.01
C SER A 696 19.51 3.61 17.77
N THR A 697 19.59 4.82 18.32
CA THR A 697 20.69 5.76 18.05
C THR A 697 22.08 5.14 18.25
N ASN A 698 22.33 4.45 19.36
CA ASN A 698 23.59 3.74 19.64
C ASN A 698 23.52 2.24 19.36
N ALA A 699 22.44 1.79 18.70
CA ALA A 699 22.16 0.41 18.41
C ALA A 699 21.96 -0.49 19.63
N THR A 700 21.68 0.04 20.83
CA THR A 700 21.40 -0.79 22.02
C THR A 700 20.15 -1.66 21.84
N TYR A 701 19.16 -1.12 21.13
CA TYR A 701 17.93 -1.81 20.77
C TYR A 701 17.68 -1.75 19.28
N TYR A 702 16.80 -2.63 18.81
CA TYR A 702 16.34 -2.60 17.44
C TYR A 702 14.94 -3.18 17.31
N ARG A 703 14.21 -2.66 16.32
CA ARG A 703 13.00 -3.31 15.81
C ARG A 703 13.42 -4.36 14.80
N LEU A 704 13.22 -5.63 15.10
CA LEU A 704 13.29 -6.70 14.11
C LEU A 704 12.00 -6.70 13.29
N SER A 705 12.13 -6.82 11.97
CA SER A 705 11.02 -6.91 11.02
C SER A 705 11.15 -8.20 10.22
N CYS A 706 10.33 -9.20 10.56
CA CYS A 706 10.17 -10.43 9.79
C CYS A 706 9.03 -10.22 8.79
N SER A 707 9.35 -10.29 7.50
CA SER A 707 8.39 -9.99 6.42
C SER A 707 7.89 -11.25 5.70
N GLY A 708 8.31 -12.44 6.12
CA GLY A 708 7.87 -13.70 5.52
C GLY A 708 8.86 -14.87 5.72
N PRO A 709 8.50 -16.08 5.25
CA PRO A 709 7.34 -16.36 4.39
C PRO A 709 6.01 -16.49 5.14
N GLY A 710 6.02 -16.67 6.47
CA GLY A 710 4.79 -16.63 7.26
C GLY A 710 4.28 -15.21 7.49
N LEU A 711 3.21 -15.06 8.28
CA LEU A 711 2.64 -13.73 8.55
C LEU A 711 3.69 -12.77 9.15
N PRO A 712 3.78 -11.51 8.65
CA PRO A 712 4.76 -10.55 9.14
C PRO A 712 4.72 -10.38 10.66
N LEU A 713 5.90 -10.22 11.25
CA LEU A 713 6.11 -10.13 12.69
C LEU A 713 7.13 -9.01 12.99
N TYR A 714 6.76 -8.13 13.92
CA TYR A 714 7.60 -7.03 14.37
C TYR A 714 7.86 -7.17 15.87
N THR A 715 9.14 -7.19 16.27
CA THR A 715 9.53 -7.35 17.68
C THR A 715 10.58 -6.33 18.07
N LEU A 716 10.54 -5.87 19.31
CA LEU A 716 11.56 -5.03 19.91
C LEU A 716 12.60 -5.92 20.60
N ARG A 717 13.88 -5.69 20.33
CA ARG A 717 14.97 -6.60 20.71
C ARG A 717 16.17 -5.83 21.29
N ASP A 718 16.94 -6.52 22.14
CA ASP A 718 18.20 -6.04 22.73
C ASP A 718 19.41 -6.55 21.94
N SER A 719 20.34 -5.67 21.55
CA SER A 719 21.51 -6.04 20.74
C SER A 719 22.77 -6.41 21.53
N ARG A 720 22.76 -6.19 22.86
CA ARG A 720 23.94 -6.36 23.73
C ARG A 720 24.33 -7.83 23.92
N GLY A 721 23.35 -8.73 23.80
CA GLY A 721 23.54 -10.18 23.83
C GLY A 721 23.20 -10.85 22.49
N ALA A 722 22.55 -12.01 22.57
CA ALA A 722 22.16 -12.81 21.40
C ALA A 722 20.89 -12.30 20.67
N GLY A 723 20.43 -11.07 20.92
CA GLY A 723 19.20 -10.57 20.31
C GLY A 723 17.92 -10.96 21.06
N SER A 724 17.93 -10.92 22.40
CA SER A 724 16.75 -11.29 23.19
C SER A 724 15.56 -10.41 22.88
N GLU A 725 14.39 -11.03 22.69
CA GLU A 725 13.13 -10.32 22.51
C GLU A 725 12.74 -9.63 23.81
N ILE A 726 12.37 -8.35 23.70
CA ILE A 726 11.84 -7.54 24.79
C ILE A 726 10.31 -7.57 24.75
N ARG A 727 9.74 -7.33 23.56
CA ARG A 727 8.30 -7.40 23.33
C ARG A 727 7.94 -7.64 21.87
N VAL A 728 6.77 -8.22 21.65
CA VAL A 728 6.09 -8.22 20.36
C VAL A 728 5.43 -6.86 20.14
N LEU A 729 5.64 -6.27 18.97
CA LEU A 729 5.08 -4.98 18.58
C LEU A 729 3.84 -5.14 17.68
N GLU A 730 3.87 -6.09 16.75
CA GLU A 730 2.75 -6.49 15.88
C GLU A 730 2.99 -7.92 15.38
N ASP A 731 2.04 -8.82 15.59
CA ASP A 731 2.13 -10.26 15.24
C ASP A 731 1.12 -10.71 14.18
N ASN A 732 0.27 -9.79 13.71
CA ASN A 732 -0.74 -10.00 12.69
C ASN A 732 -1.81 -11.05 13.03
N LYS A 733 -2.09 -11.31 14.31
CA LYS A 733 -3.14 -12.27 14.74
C LYS A 733 -4.52 -12.01 14.15
N ILE A 734 -4.90 -10.74 13.97
CA ILE A 734 -6.20 -10.40 13.36
C ILE A 734 -6.26 -10.87 11.90
N LEU A 735 -5.18 -10.67 11.14
CA LEU A 735 -5.10 -11.19 9.78
C LEU A 735 -5.06 -12.72 9.79
N GLU A 736 -4.33 -13.33 10.72
CA GLU A 736 -4.29 -14.79 10.89
C GLU A 736 -5.71 -15.37 11.05
N SER A 737 -6.52 -14.80 11.95
CA SER A 737 -7.92 -15.22 12.14
C SER A 737 -8.77 -15.05 10.88
N ILE A 738 -8.58 -13.97 10.11
CA ILE A 738 -9.32 -13.77 8.85
C ILE A 738 -8.94 -14.83 7.80
N LEU A 739 -7.64 -15.15 7.69
CA LEU A 739 -7.15 -16.09 6.68
C LEU A 739 -7.42 -17.55 7.05
N GLN A 740 -7.72 -17.87 8.31
CA GLN A 740 -8.04 -19.23 8.75
C GLN A 740 -9.24 -19.83 8.02
N ASP A 741 -10.23 -19.01 7.67
CA ASP A 741 -11.46 -19.42 6.98
C ASP A 741 -11.34 -19.39 5.44
N ILE A 742 -10.15 -19.04 4.92
CA ILE A 742 -9.87 -18.92 3.50
C ILE A 742 -8.93 -20.02 3.04
N GLU A 743 -9.23 -20.64 1.89
CA GLU A 743 -8.32 -21.57 1.22
C GLU A 743 -7.17 -20.83 0.55
N MET A 744 -6.14 -20.53 1.33
CA MET A 744 -4.93 -19.84 0.84
C MET A 744 -4.07 -20.78 -0.01
N PRO A 745 -3.53 -20.31 -1.16
CA PRO A 745 -2.70 -21.13 -2.01
C PRO A 745 -1.36 -21.47 -1.33
N GLY A 746 -0.89 -22.69 -1.57
CA GLY A 746 0.47 -23.09 -1.16
C GLY A 746 1.53 -22.45 -2.05
N GLN A 747 2.68 -22.11 -1.47
CA GLN A 747 3.83 -21.59 -2.21
C GLN A 747 5.01 -22.56 -2.09
N THR A 748 5.64 -22.84 -3.22
CA THR A 748 6.83 -23.69 -3.29
C THR A 748 7.99 -22.91 -3.92
N TYR A 749 9.20 -23.21 -3.47
CA TYR A 749 10.42 -22.61 -3.97
C TYR A 749 11.30 -23.70 -4.56
N GLY A 750 11.98 -23.37 -5.66
CA GLY A 750 12.85 -24.29 -6.36
C GLY A 750 13.96 -23.55 -7.10
N THR A 751 14.92 -24.31 -7.61
CA THR A 751 15.97 -23.78 -8.48
C THR A 751 15.87 -24.49 -9.82
N LEU A 752 15.82 -23.70 -10.88
CA LEU A 752 15.95 -24.20 -12.24
C LEU A 752 17.37 -23.92 -12.74
N LYS A 753 18.02 -24.94 -13.32
CA LYS A 753 19.30 -24.76 -13.99
C LYS A 753 19.05 -24.52 -15.48
N ILE A 754 19.42 -23.33 -15.97
CA ILE A 754 19.33 -22.98 -17.39
C ILE A 754 20.72 -23.21 -18.02
N SER A 755 20.84 -24.25 -18.86
CA SER A 755 22.00 -24.60 -19.72
C SER A 755 23.38 -24.81 -19.02
N GLY A 756 23.79 -26.07 -18.80
CA GLY A 756 25.19 -26.44 -18.50
C GLY A 756 25.48 -27.16 -17.17
N PHE A 757 24.48 -27.50 -16.36
CA PHE A 757 24.66 -28.31 -15.15
C PHE A 757 23.46 -29.24 -14.94
N ASP A 758 23.75 -30.53 -14.70
CA ASP A 758 22.78 -31.64 -14.78
C ASP A 758 21.58 -31.54 -13.83
N ASP A 759 20.52 -32.17 -14.32
CA ASP A 759 19.12 -32.10 -13.90
C ASP A 759 18.68 -33.37 -13.15
N SER A 760 17.63 -33.27 -12.35
CA SER A 760 16.81 -34.44 -11.99
C SER A 760 15.38 -34.02 -11.63
N ALA A 761 14.46 -34.12 -12.58
CA ALA A 761 13.03 -34.03 -12.32
C ALA A 761 12.47 -35.42 -11.95
N ALA A 762 11.79 -35.51 -10.81
CA ALA A 762 11.02 -36.69 -10.43
C ALA A 762 9.62 -36.61 -11.06
N SER A 763 9.24 -37.62 -11.85
CA SER A 763 7.91 -37.69 -12.46
C SER A 763 6.85 -37.98 -11.38
N LEU A 764 5.92 -37.05 -11.16
CA LEU A 764 4.67 -37.31 -10.46
C LEU A 764 3.60 -37.66 -11.49
N ARG A 765 3.02 -38.86 -11.38
CA ARG A 765 1.79 -39.21 -12.11
C ARG A 765 0.59 -38.67 -11.34
N GLN A 766 -0.17 -37.73 -11.92
CA GLN A 766 -1.58 -37.50 -11.57
C GLN A 766 -2.35 -36.72 -12.66
N ILE A 767 -3.68 -36.70 -12.52
CA ILE A 767 -4.71 -36.81 -13.60
C ILE A 767 -5.28 -35.46 -14.11
N GLN A 768 -4.93 -34.32 -13.50
CA GLN A 768 -5.46 -33.00 -13.86
C GLN A 768 -4.35 -32.01 -14.22
N LYS A 769 -4.53 -31.27 -15.33
CA LYS A 769 -3.60 -30.23 -15.80
C LYS A 769 -4.15 -28.84 -15.55
N TYR A 770 -3.32 -27.95 -15.03
CA TYR A 770 -3.68 -26.58 -14.65
C TYR A 770 -3.16 -25.56 -15.67
N PRO A 771 -3.90 -24.46 -15.90
CA PRO A 771 -3.36 -23.31 -16.62
C PRO A 771 -2.21 -22.67 -15.83
N LEU A 772 -1.28 -22.03 -16.55
CA LEU A 772 -0.09 -21.37 -16.00
C LEU A 772 -0.06 -19.90 -16.39
N LEU A 773 0.12 -19.02 -15.41
CA LEU A 773 0.44 -17.62 -15.59
C LEU A 773 1.88 -17.35 -15.13
N ILE A 774 2.74 -16.92 -16.05
CA ILE A 774 4.06 -16.38 -15.70
C ILE A 774 3.89 -14.92 -15.25
N ASP A 775 4.20 -14.66 -13.99
CA ASP A 775 4.23 -13.32 -13.41
C ASP A 775 5.67 -12.77 -13.45
N VAL A 776 5.97 -11.96 -14.47
CA VAL A 776 7.32 -11.47 -14.78
C VAL A 776 7.51 -10.01 -14.36
N TYR A 777 8.72 -9.69 -13.90
CA TYR A 777 9.24 -8.32 -13.94
C TYR A 777 10.56 -8.32 -14.70
N ALA A 778 11.57 -9.04 -14.18
CA ALA A 778 12.86 -9.28 -14.83
C ALA A 778 13.64 -8.01 -15.24
N GLY A 779 13.33 -6.87 -14.64
CA GLY A 779 14.15 -5.68 -14.77
C GLY A 779 15.55 -5.90 -14.18
N PRO A 780 16.60 -5.28 -14.75
CA PRO A 780 17.94 -5.27 -14.19
C PRO A 780 17.93 -5.05 -12.68
N CYS A 781 18.75 -5.82 -11.96
CA CYS A 781 18.95 -5.72 -10.51
C CYS A 781 17.76 -6.16 -9.64
N SER A 782 16.59 -6.44 -10.23
CA SER A 782 15.39 -6.83 -9.49
C SER A 782 15.48 -8.26 -8.95
N GLN A 783 14.57 -8.60 -8.04
CA GLN A 783 14.34 -9.96 -7.56
C GLN A 783 12.86 -10.11 -7.25
N LYS A 784 12.21 -11.11 -7.86
CA LYS A 784 10.79 -11.42 -7.67
C LYS A 784 10.59 -12.68 -6.85
N SER A 785 11.48 -13.65 -6.98
CA SER A 785 11.49 -14.91 -6.23
C SER A 785 12.18 -14.71 -4.88
N ASP A 786 11.42 -14.16 -3.92
CA ASP A 786 11.85 -13.96 -2.54
C ASP A 786 10.89 -14.57 -1.52
N TYR A 787 11.28 -14.56 -0.24
CA TYR A 787 10.52 -15.15 0.86
C TYR A 787 9.58 -14.15 1.58
N ARG A 788 9.19 -13.04 0.96
CA ARG A 788 8.21 -12.13 1.59
C ARG A 788 6.80 -12.68 1.47
N PHE A 789 6.04 -12.55 2.55
CA PHE A 789 4.61 -12.81 2.55
C PHE A 789 3.88 -11.74 1.73
N ARG A 790 3.03 -12.17 0.79
CA ARG A 790 2.22 -11.28 -0.04
C ARG A 790 0.81 -11.85 -0.21
N ILE A 791 -0.18 -10.98 -0.09
CA ILE A 791 -1.55 -11.22 -0.55
C ILE A 791 -1.76 -10.28 -1.74
N ASN A 792 -1.91 -10.85 -2.93
CA ASN A 792 -1.99 -10.07 -4.17
C ASN A 792 -2.92 -10.74 -5.20
N TRP A 793 -2.94 -10.22 -6.42
CA TRP A 793 -3.73 -10.79 -7.52
C TRP A 793 -3.44 -12.28 -7.76
N SER A 794 -2.18 -12.72 -7.61
CA SER A 794 -1.82 -14.13 -7.76
C SER A 794 -2.46 -15.03 -6.70
N THR A 795 -2.73 -14.51 -5.50
CA THR A 795 -3.47 -15.22 -4.45
C THR A 795 -4.89 -15.56 -4.90
N TYR A 796 -5.58 -14.62 -5.53
CA TYR A 796 -6.92 -14.81 -6.10
C TYR A 796 -6.91 -15.82 -7.26
N LEU A 797 -5.99 -15.65 -8.22
CA LEU A 797 -5.90 -16.54 -9.37
C LEU A 797 -5.62 -18.00 -8.97
N ALA A 798 -4.74 -18.21 -8.00
CA ALA A 798 -4.43 -19.55 -7.53
C ALA A 798 -5.57 -20.16 -6.70
N SER A 799 -6.22 -19.38 -5.82
CA SER A 799 -7.26 -19.87 -4.91
C SER A 799 -8.60 -20.09 -5.60
N THR A 800 -9.08 -19.11 -6.39
CA THR A 800 -10.43 -19.16 -6.99
C THR A 800 -10.39 -19.69 -8.43
N GLU A 801 -9.43 -19.23 -9.24
CA GLU A 801 -9.40 -19.57 -10.68
C GLU A 801 -8.63 -20.86 -10.99
N ASN A 802 -8.03 -21.50 -9.97
CA ASN A 802 -7.19 -22.69 -10.11
C ASN A 802 -6.05 -22.51 -11.15
N ILE A 803 -5.44 -21.33 -11.18
CA ILE A 803 -4.32 -20.99 -12.05
C ILE A 803 -3.00 -21.09 -11.27
N ILE A 804 -2.03 -21.85 -11.79
CA ILE A 804 -0.67 -21.81 -11.26
C ILE A 804 -0.06 -20.47 -11.65
N VAL A 805 0.41 -19.70 -10.66
CA VAL A 805 1.18 -18.48 -10.92
C VAL A 805 2.64 -18.75 -10.57
N ALA A 806 3.54 -18.50 -11.52
CA ALA A 806 4.97 -18.72 -11.34
C ALA A 806 5.78 -17.46 -11.62
N SER A 807 6.79 -17.21 -10.78
CA SER A 807 7.81 -16.18 -11.00
C SER A 807 9.18 -16.83 -11.05
N PHE A 808 10.03 -16.32 -11.93
CA PHE A 808 11.37 -16.82 -12.16
C PHE A 808 12.36 -15.66 -12.30
N ASP A 809 13.41 -15.68 -11.48
CA ASP A 809 14.54 -14.77 -11.58
C ASP A 809 15.68 -15.46 -12.36
N GLY A 810 16.02 -14.90 -13.52
CA GLY A 810 17.08 -15.38 -14.41
C GLY A 810 18.23 -14.40 -14.53
N ARG A 811 18.97 -14.47 -15.64
CA ARG A 811 20.02 -13.51 -15.99
C ARG A 811 19.46 -12.08 -16.02
N GLY A 812 20.16 -11.16 -15.38
CA GLY A 812 19.73 -9.79 -15.14
C GLY A 812 19.24 -9.50 -13.72
N SER A 813 18.78 -10.52 -12.99
CA SER A 813 18.34 -10.35 -11.60
C SER A 813 19.49 -10.03 -10.66
N GLY A 814 19.20 -9.34 -9.55
CA GLY A 814 20.18 -9.00 -8.52
C GLY A 814 20.42 -10.14 -7.52
N TYR A 815 21.28 -9.87 -6.53
CA TYR A 815 21.48 -10.68 -5.32
C TYR A 815 22.14 -12.06 -5.52
N GLN A 816 22.70 -12.32 -6.69
CA GLN A 816 23.40 -13.57 -7.02
C GLN A 816 24.76 -13.34 -7.68
N GLY A 817 25.36 -12.17 -7.46
CA GLY A 817 26.63 -11.76 -8.03
C GLY A 817 26.51 -11.12 -9.41
N ASP A 818 27.56 -10.37 -9.75
CA ASP A 818 27.67 -9.58 -10.98
C ASP A 818 27.59 -10.43 -12.25
N GLN A 819 27.98 -11.72 -12.19
CA GLN A 819 27.89 -12.60 -13.36
C GLN A 819 26.44 -12.77 -13.84
N ILE A 820 25.50 -12.99 -12.93
CA ILE A 820 24.08 -13.11 -13.27
C ILE A 820 23.50 -11.72 -13.56
N MET A 821 23.82 -10.74 -12.71
CA MET A 821 23.25 -9.39 -12.82
C MET A 821 23.67 -8.67 -14.11
N HIS A 822 24.95 -8.71 -14.48
CA HIS A 822 25.48 -8.01 -15.66
C HIS A 822 25.33 -8.80 -16.97
N ALA A 823 24.74 -10.01 -16.94
CA ALA A 823 24.59 -10.82 -18.15
C ALA A 823 23.81 -10.11 -19.27
N ILE A 824 22.87 -9.22 -18.91
CA ILE A 824 22.05 -8.43 -19.84
C ILE A 824 22.71 -7.11 -20.27
N TYR A 825 23.93 -6.83 -19.80
CA TYR A 825 24.63 -5.58 -20.14
C TYR A 825 24.85 -5.46 -21.65
N LYS A 826 24.49 -4.29 -22.17
CA LYS A 826 24.44 -3.89 -23.59
C LYS A 826 23.39 -4.63 -24.43
N ARG A 827 22.48 -5.39 -23.82
CA ARG A 827 21.58 -6.31 -24.55
C ARG A 827 20.24 -6.56 -23.86
N LEU A 828 19.61 -5.54 -23.30
CA LEU A 828 18.28 -5.66 -22.71
C LEU A 828 17.27 -6.29 -23.70
N GLY A 829 16.36 -7.11 -23.18
CA GLY A 829 15.39 -7.89 -23.94
C GLY A 829 15.94 -9.14 -24.62
N THR A 830 17.06 -9.69 -24.13
CA THR A 830 17.66 -10.91 -24.67
C THR A 830 17.56 -12.05 -23.66
N TYR A 831 18.51 -12.17 -22.75
CA TYR A 831 18.62 -13.30 -21.85
C TYR A 831 17.46 -13.39 -20.87
N GLU A 832 16.97 -12.27 -20.37
CA GLU A 832 15.79 -12.28 -19.52
C GLU A 832 14.56 -12.84 -20.27
N VAL A 833 14.42 -12.59 -21.57
CA VAL A 833 13.33 -13.12 -22.41
C VAL A 833 13.52 -14.62 -22.65
N GLU A 834 14.74 -15.03 -23.02
CA GLU A 834 15.10 -16.45 -23.20
C GLU A 834 14.86 -17.26 -21.94
N ASP A 835 15.22 -16.70 -20.79
CA ASP A 835 15.12 -17.35 -19.49
C ASP A 835 13.66 -17.55 -19.07
N GLN A 836 12.78 -16.56 -19.30
CA GLN A 836 11.33 -16.74 -19.05
C GLN A 836 10.70 -17.79 -19.97
N ILE A 837 11.06 -17.81 -21.25
CA ILE A 837 10.56 -18.83 -22.21
C ILE A 837 11.05 -20.22 -21.78
N THR A 838 12.31 -20.33 -21.35
CA THR A 838 12.91 -21.60 -20.89
C THR A 838 12.26 -22.07 -19.60
N ALA A 839 12.03 -21.19 -18.64
CA ALA A 839 11.32 -21.50 -17.40
C ALA A 839 9.89 -21.98 -17.68
N ALA A 840 9.15 -21.29 -18.56
CA ALA A 840 7.81 -21.71 -18.97
C ALA A 840 7.80 -23.12 -19.60
N ARG A 841 8.78 -23.45 -20.45
CA ARG A 841 8.93 -24.82 -20.98
C ARG A 841 9.21 -25.85 -19.89
N HIS A 842 10.10 -25.53 -18.95
CA HIS A 842 10.35 -26.43 -17.83
C HIS A 842 9.10 -26.69 -16.99
N PHE A 843 8.28 -25.66 -16.71
CA PHE A 843 7.03 -25.84 -15.99
C PHE A 843 6.04 -26.76 -16.73
N ILE A 844 6.02 -26.74 -18.07
CA ILE A 844 5.26 -27.70 -18.88
C ILE A 844 5.73 -29.14 -18.63
N ASP A 845 7.05 -29.34 -18.57
CA ASP A 845 7.67 -30.67 -18.43
C ASP A 845 7.43 -31.31 -17.05
N LEU A 846 7.02 -30.52 -16.04
CA LEU A 846 6.60 -31.03 -14.73
C LEU A 846 5.33 -31.90 -14.80
N GLY A 847 4.58 -31.85 -15.90
CA GLY A 847 3.50 -32.79 -16.24
C GLY A 847 2.10 -32.40 -15.75
N TYR A 848 1.98 -31.49 -14.79
CA TYR A 848 0.71 -30.97 -14.25
C TYR A 848 0.31 -29.60 -14.84
N VAL A 849 1.10 -29.02 -15.75
CA VAL A 849 0.76 -27.79 -16.48
C VAL A 849 0.13 -28.12 -17.84
N ASP A 850 -0.92 -27.40 -18.21
CA ASP A 850 -1.54 -27.47 -19.52
C ASP A 850 -0.80 -26.60 -20.53
N LYS A 851 -0.08 -27.25 -21.45
CA LYS A 851 0.69 -26.59 -22.52
C LYS A 851 -0.13 -25.68 -23.44
N ASN A 852 -1.46 -25.85 -23.47
CA ASN A 852 -2.35 -25.04 -24.31
C ASN A 852 -2.94 -23.83 -23.55
N ARG A 853 -2.68 -23.69 -22.25
CA ARG A 853 -3.21 -22.61 -21.39
C ARG A 853 -2.07 -21.97 -20.59
N ILE A 854 -1.18 -21.31 -21.30
CA ILE A 854 -0.06 -20.57 -20.72
C ILE A 854 -0.16 -19.11 -21.10
N ALA A 855 -0.14 -18.24 -20.09
CA ALA A 855 -0.10 -16.80 -20.24
C ALA A 855 1.14 -16.21 -19.58
N ILE A 856 1.48 -14.99 -19.95
CA ILE A 856 2.54 -14.18 -19.31
C ILE A 856 2.03 -12.77 -19.08
N TRP A 857 2.38 -12.17 -17.94
CA TRP A 857 2.03 -10.79 -17.66
C TRP A 857 3.13 -10.05 -16.89
N GLY A 858 3.15 -8.74 -17.07
CA GLY A 858 4.04 -7.86 -16.32
C GLY A 858 3.73 -6.39 -16.53
N TRP A 859 4.27 -5.58 -15.62
CA TRP A 859 4.12 -4.12 -15.60
C TRP A 859 5.47 -3.44 -15.82
N SER A 860 5.51 -2.30 -16.50
CA SER A 860 6.74 -1.52 -16.72
C SER A 860 7.76 -2.33 -17.52
N TYR A 861 8.98 -2.53 -17.00
CA TYR A 861 9.94 -3.49 -17.56
C TYR A 861 9.37 -4.90 -17.72
N GLY A 862 8.52 -5.35 -16.78
CA GLY A 862 7.80 -6.61 -16.92
C GLY A 862 6.85 -6.64 -18.11
N GLY A 863 6.25 -5.49 -18.44
CA GLY A 863 5.44 -5.33 -19.64
C GLY A 863 6.28 -5.39 -20.92
N TYR A 864 7.49 -4.83 -20.90
CA TYR A 864 8.48 -4.99 -21.97
C TYR A 864 8.86 -6.46 -22.16
N VAL A 865 9.25 -7.17 -21.10
CA VAL A 865 9.63 -8.60 -21.19
C VAL A 865 8.45 -9.47 -21.62
N THR A 866 7.23 -9.18 -21.13
CA THR A 866 6.00 -9.82 -21.60
C THR A 866 5.83 -9.67 -23.12
N SER A 867 5.93 -8.44 -23.60
CA SER A 867 5.77 -8.12 -25.03
C SER A 867 6.88 -8.73 -25.88
N MET A 868 8.12 -8.74 -25.39
CA MET A 868 9.26 -9.35 -26.07
C MET A 868 9.14 -10.88 -26.11
N ALA A 869 8.67 -11.53 -25.04
CA ALA A 869 8.45 -12.98 -24.99
C ALA A 869 7.34 -13.44 -25.94
N LEU A 870 6.25 -12.66 -26.05
CA LEU A 870 5.20 -12.88 -27.05
C LEU A 870 5.74 -12.65 -28.48
N GLY A 871 6.43 -11.53 -28.69
CA GLY A 871 7.05 -11.18 -29.97
C GLY A 871 8.21 -12.08 -30.40
N ALA A 872 8.71 -12.96 -29.54
CA ALA A 872 9.74 -13.95 -29.88
C ALA A 872 9.20 -15.10 -30.75
N GLY A 873 7.88 -15.28 -30.86
CA GLY A 873 7.28 -16.35 -31.67
C GLY A 873 7.63 -17.76 -31.16
N SER A 874 7.84 -17.91 -29.85
CA SER A 874 8.33 -19.15 -29.23
C SER A 874 7.33 -20.31 -29.26
N GLY A 875 6.04 -20.02 -29.51
CA GLY A 875 4.92 -20.96 -29.45
C GLY A 875 4.53 -21.41 -28.03
N VAL A 876 5.15 -20.83 -27.00
CA VAL A 876 4.92 -21.24 -25.59
C VAL A 876 3.68 -20.58 -25.00
N PHE A 877 3.45 -19.30 -25.30
CA PHE A 877 2.37 -18.51 -24.70
C PHE A 877 1.16 -18.43 -25.64
N LYS A 878 -0.05 -18.62 -25.11
CA LYS A 878 -1.33 -18.40 -25.80
C LYS A 878 -1.70 -16.92 -25.81
N CYS A 879 -1.45 -16.23 -24.70
CA CYS A 879 -1.77 -14.82 -24.52
C CYS A 879 -0.83 -14.12 -23.54
N GLY A 880 -0.89 -12.80 -23.50
CA GLY A 880 -0.26 -12.05 -22.40
C GLY A 880 -0.77 -10.62 -22.24
N MET A 881 -0.49 -10.06 -21.08
CA MET A 881 -0.98 -8.75 -20.64
C MET A 881 0.20 -7.87 -20.24
N ALA A 882 0.40 -6.76 -20.95
CA ALA A 882 1.47 -5.81 -20.69
C ALA A 882 0.89 -4.49 -20.19
N VAL A 883 1.24 -4.11 -18.96
CA VAL A 883 0.82 -2.84 -18.35
C VAL A 883 1.99 -1.86 -18.38
N ALA A 884 1.76 -0.66 -18.91
CA ALA A 884 2.74 0.40 -19.11
C ALA A 884 4.10 -0.11 -19.65
N PRO A 885 4.14 -0.88 -20.75
CA PRO A 885 5.39 -1.47 -21.23
C PRO A 885 6.33 -0.43 -21.84
N VAL A 886 7.63 -0.54 -21.55
CA VAL A 886 8.65 0.04 -22.44
C VAL A 886 8.55 -0.66 -23.80
N SER A 887 8.66 0.09 -24.90
CA SER A 887 8.60 -0.42 -26.27
C SER A 887 9.92 -0.29 -27.02
N LYS A 888 10.63 0.82 -26.77
CA LYS A 888 11.94 1.17 -27.30
C LYS A 888 12.74 1.89 -26.23
N TRP A 889 14.03 1.57 -26.14
CA TRP A 889 14.92 2.13 -25.13
C TRP A 889 15.29 3.58 -25.39
N GLU A 890 15.26 4.04 -26.65
CA GLU A 890 15.44 5.46 -27.00
C GLU A 890 14.32 6.36 -26.47
N TYR A 891 13.19 5.79 -26.05
CA TYR A 891 12.06 6.53 -25.50
C TYR A 891 12.07 6.61 -23.97
N TYR A 892 12.97 5.90 -23.31
CA TYR A 892 13.09 5.86 -21.85
C TYR A 892 14.26 6.75 -21.38
N ASP A 893 14.35 7.01 -20.08
CA ASP A 893 15.30 7.97 -19.53
C ASP A 893 16.75 7.52 -19.74
N SER A 894 17.65 8.50 -19.81
CA SER A 894 19.08 8.32 -20.06
C SER A 894 19.79 7.61 -18.90
N ILE A 895 19.46 7.92 -17.64
CA ILE A 895 20.18 7.40 -16.47
C ILE A 895 19.96 5.90 -16.34
N TYR A 896 18.71 5.43 -16.43
CA TYR A 896 18.37 4.02 -16.45
C TYR A 896 18.94 3.34 -17.69
N THR A 897 18.61 3.85 -18.87
CA THR A 897 18.84 3.14 -20.12
C THR A 897 20.33 2.99 -20.39
N GLU A 898 21.10 4.06 -20.25
CA GLU A 898 22.53 4.05 -20.58
C GLU A 898 23.36 3.27 -19.55
N ARG A 899 22.87 3.09 -18.31
CA ARG A 899 23.45 2.18 -17.31
C ARG A 899 23.59 0.77 -17.85
N TYR A 900 22.57 0.31 -18.57
CA TYR A 900 22.44 -1.06 -19.02
C TYR A 900 22.72 -1.24 -20.50
N MET A 901 22.53 -0.21 -21.33
CA MET A 901 22.63 -0.28 -22.79
C MET A 901 23.77 0.54 -23.38
N LEU A 902 24.50 1.33 -22.59
CA LEU A 902 25.33 2.45 -23.08
C LEU A 902 24.50 3.49 -23.85
N THR A 903 25.15 4.51 -24.41
CA THR A 903 24.46 5.47 -25.28
C THR A 903 24.01 4.81 -26.60
N PRO A 904 22.94 5.31 -27.26
CA PRO A 904 22.54 4.84 -28.59
C PRO A 904 23.66 4.93 -29.65
N GLN A 905 24.59 5.88 -29.49
CA GLN A 905 25.74 6.05 -30.37
C GLN A 905 26.81 4.97 -30.15
N GLU A 906 26.97 4.49 -28.92
CA GLU A 906 27.94 3.44 -28.57
C GLU A 906 27.40 2.02 -28.79
N ASN A 907 26.08 1.83 -28.77
CA ASN A 907 25.44 0.52 -28.88
C ASN A 907 24.25 0.47 -29.87
N PRO A 908 24.38 1.00 -31.10
CA PRO A 908 23.25 1.20 -32.01
C PRO A 908 22.50 -0.10 -32.34
N ASP A 909 23.25 -1.18 -32.59
CA ASP A 909 22.68 -2.47 -33.01
C ASP A 909 21.70 -3.04 -31.98
N PHE A 910 21.99 -2.89 -30.68
CA PHE A 910 21.12 -3.42 -29.63
C PHE A 910 19.95 -2.49 -29.33
N TYR A 911 20.08 -1.17 -29.48
CA TYR A 911 18.91 -0.27 -29.44
C TYR A 911 17.89 -0.62 -30.55
N GLU A 912 18.37 -0.87 -31.78
CA GLU A 912 17.49 -1.26 -32.89
C GLU A 912 16.86 -2.66 -32.70
N ASN A 913 17.65 -3.64 -32.23
CA ASN A 913 17.20 -5.03 -32.11
C ASN A 913 16.40 -5.35 -30.85
N SER A 914 16.37 -4.46 -29.85
CA SER A 914 15.66 -4.68 -28.58
C SER A 914 14.25 -4.08 -28.58
N THR A 915 13.72 -3.67 -29.73
CA THR A 915 12.38 -3.04 -29.76
C THR A 915 11.24 -4.05 -29.79
N VAL A 916 10.16 -3.77 -29.04
CA VAL A 916 8.89 -4.50 -29.15
C VAL A 916 8.26 -4.26 -30.53
N THR A 917 8.32 -3.02 -31.01
CA THR A 917 7.73 -2.62 -32.30
C THR A 917 8.30 -3.39 -33.49
N GLY A 918 9.59 -3.74 -33.46
CA GLY A 918 10.23 -4.55 -34.51
C GLY A 918 9.71 -5.99 -34.58
N ARG A 919 9.03 -6.45 -33.53
CA ARG A 919 8.46 -7.81 -33.41
C ARG A 919 6.95 -7.86 -33.61
N ALA A 920 6.31 -6.73 -33.93
CA ALA A 920 4.85 -6.62 -34.01
C ALA A 920 4.19 -7.73 -34.85
N LYS A 921 4.75 -8.11 -36.00
CA LYS A 921 4.20 -9.16 -36.88
C LYS A 921 4.02 -10.52 -36.18
N ASN A 922 4.86 -10.84 -35.20
CA ASN A 922 4.85 -12.11 -34.49
C ASN A 922 3.68 -12.23 -33.50
N PHE A 923 2.96 -11.14 -33.23
CA PHE A 923 1.79 -11.15 -32.36
C PHE A 923 0.55 -11.77 -33.01
N ASN A 924 0.54 -12.04 -34.34
CA ASN A 924 -0.58 -12.69 -35.04
C ASN A 924 -0.96 -14.08 -34.50
N SER A 925 -0.07 -14.74 -33.75
CA SER A 925 -0.30 -16.08 -33.19
C SER A 925 -0.71 -16.08 -31.72
N VAL A 926 -0.89 -14.92 -31.08
CA VAL A 926 -1.19 -14.79 -29.65
C VAL A 926 -2.27 -13.73 -29.39
N GLN A 927 -2.96 -13.82 -28.26
CA GLN A 927 -3.83 -12.74 -27.80
C GLN A 927 -3.02 -11.76 -26.94
N TYR A 928 -3.17 -10.46 -27.17
CA TYR A 928 -2.40 -9.44 -26.46
C TYR A 928 -3.33 -8.38 -25.88
N LEU A 929 -3.14 -8.08 -24.59
CA LEU A 929 -3.76 -6.95 -23.91
C LEU A 929 -2.68 -5.91 -23.59
N LEU A 930 -2.82 -4.71 -24.16
CA LEU A 930 -1.97 -3.56 -23.92
C LEU A 930 -2.68 -2.54 -23.02
N VAL A 931 -2.14 -2.29 -21.83
CA VAL A 931 -2.70 -1.33 -20.87
C VAL A 931 -1.73 -0.19 -20.63
N HIS A 932 -2.21 1.05 -20.56
CA HIS A 932 -1.34 2.20 -20.26
C HIS A 932 -2.10 3.38 -19.63
N GLY A 933 -1.49 4.06 -18.65
CA GLY A 933 -1.92 5.40 -18.21
C GLY A 933 -1.54 6.48 -19.23
N THR A 934 -2.45 7.41 -19.50
CA THR A 934 -2.19 8.47 -20.51
C THR A 934 -1.32 9.61 -19.97
N ALA A 935 -1.22 9.75 -18.65
CA ALA A 935 -0.40 10.73 -17.94
C ALA A 935 0.80 10.08 -17.23
N ASP A 936 1.27 8.94 -17.74
CA ASP A 936 2.45 8.25 -17.23
C ASP A 936 3.71 9.10 -17.44
N ASP A 937 4.24 9.67 -16.36
CA ASP A 937 5.43 10.52 -16.35
C ASP A 937 6.74 9.72 -16.46
N ASN A 938 6.68 8.40 -16.29
CA ASN A 938 7.85 7.53 -16.25
C ASN A 938 8.00 6.69 -17.52
N VAL A 939 7.14 5.69 -17.71
CA VAL A 939 7.07 4.96 -18.98
C VAL A 939 6.03 5.67 -19.83
N HIS A 940 6.42 6.74 -20.52
CA HIS A 940 5.43 7.58 -21.18
C HIS A 940 4.48 6.82 -22.10
N PHE A 941 3.24 7.30 -22.19
CA PHE A 941 2.22 6.78 -23.08
C PHE A 941 2.68 6.65 -24.55
N GLN A 942 3.68 7.44 -24.95
CA GLN A 942 4.42 7.28 -26.21
C GLN A 942 4.79 5.81 -26.48
N GLN A 943 5.23 5.06 -25.48
CA GLN A 943 5.63 3.66 -25.61
C GLN A 943 4.45 2.78 -26.04
N GLY A 944 3.33 2.83 -25.31
CA GLY A 944 2.09 2.11 -25.65
C GLY A 944 1.52 2.53 -27.01
N ALA A 945 1.51 3.84 -27.31
CA ALA A 945 1.05 4.36 -28.59
C ALA A 945 1.89 3.84 -29.78
N GLN A 946 3.20 3.70 -29.61
CA GLN A 946 4.10 3.19 -30.66
C GLN A 946 3.96 1.67 -30.86
N ILE A 947 3.70 0.91 -29.80
CA ILE A 947 3.33 -0.52 -29.91
C ILE A 947 2.03 -0.66 -30.71
N SER A 948 0.98 0.07 -30.29
CA SER A 948 -0.32 0.10 -30.98
C SER A 948 -0.17 0.41 -32.47
N LYS A 949 0.56 1.48 -32.81
CA LYS A 949 0.87 1.84 -34.21
C LYS A 949 1.57 0.72 -34.97
N ALA A 950 2.55 0.06 -34.35
CA ALA A 950 3.29 -1.03 -35.00
C ALA A 950 2.41 -2.27 -35.25
N LEU A 951 1.53 -2.63 -34.31
CA LEU A 951 0.58 -3.73 -34.45
C LEU A 951 -0.43 -3.45 -35.57
N VAL A 952 -1.01 -2.24 -35.60
CA VAL A 952 -1.93 -1.81 -36.67
C VAL A 952 -1.26 -1.88 -38.05
N ASN A 953 -0.02 -1.39 -38.17
CA ASN A 953 0.73 -1.44 -39.44
C ASN A 953 0.98 -2.87 -39.93
N GLN A 954 1.07 -3.84 -39.01
CA GLN A 954 1.24 -5.26 -39.32
C GLN A 954 -0.10 -6.02 -39.40
N GLN A 955 -1.23 -5.31 -39.30
CA GLN A 955 -2.59 -5.87 -39.30
C GLN A 955 -2.81 -6.94 -38.23
N VAL A 956 -2.21 -6.74 -37.05
CA VAL A 956 -2.36 -7.62 -35.89
C VAL A 956 -3.50 -7.12 -35.01
N ASP A 957 -4.41 -8.02 -34.64
CA ASP A 957 -5.48 -7.74 -33.69
C ASP A 957 -4.97 -7.77 -32.24
N PHE A 958 -5.46 -6.87 -31.40
CA PHE A 958 -5.08 -6.76 -29.98
C PHE A 958 -6.16 -6.04 -29.18
N GLU A 959 -6.24 -6.34 -27.89
CA GLU A 959 -7.08 -5.60 -26.94
C GLU A 959 -6.25 -4.48 -26.29
N SER A 960 -6.86 -3.32 -26.03
CA SER A 960 -6.18 -2.21 -25.35
C SER A 960 -7.07 -1.52 -24.33
N MET A 961 -6.47 -1.03 -23.24
CA MET A 961 -7.14 -0.21 -22.24
C MET A 961 -6.26 0.98 -21.86
N TRP A 962 -6.78 2.20 -22.04
CA TRP A 962 -6.10 3.43 -21.65
C TRP A 962 -6.78 4.02 -20.42
N TYR A 963 -6.00 4.42 -19.44
CA TYR A 963 -6.50 5.10 -18.27
C TYR A 963 -6.20 6.60 -18.38
N THR A 964 -7.25 7.38 -18.60
CA THR A 964 -7.17 8.84 -18.76
C THR A 964 -6.63 9.49 -17.49
N ASP A 965 -5.64 10.37 -17.63
CA ASP A 965 -5.00 11.13 -16.55
C ASP A 965 -4.33 10.31 -15.44
N GLU A 966 -4.25 8.99 -15.59
CA GLU A 966 -3.54 8.13 -14.64
C GLU A 966 -2.04 8.07 -14.94
N ASP A 967 -1.26 8.08 -13.85
CA ASP A 967 0.19 7.94 -13.85
C ASP A 967 0.63 6.46 -13.99
N HIS A 968 1.93 6.20 -13.84
CA HIS A 968 2.51 4.86 -13.96
C HIS A 968 1.90 3.79 -13.03
N SER A 969 1.35 4.21 -11.88
CA SER A 969 0.83 3.34 -10.84
C SER A 969 -0.62 2.92 -11.07
N LEU A 970 -1.35 3.64 -11.95
CA LEU A 970 -2.79 3.52 -12.16
C LEU A 970 -3.55 3.55 -10.84
N GLY A 971 -3.57 4.70 -10.16
CA GLY A 971 -4.09 4.83 -8.80
C GLY A 971 -5.62 4.70 -8.69
N GLY A 972 -6.12 4.77 -7.45
CA GLY A 972 -7.56 4.86 -7.18
C GLY A 972 -8.39 3.75 -7.86
N SER A 973 -9.49 4.15 -8.52
CA SER A 973 -10.38 3.21 -9.22
C SER A 973 -9.75 2.56 -10.45
N ALA A 974 -8.75 3.19 -11.07
CA ALA A 974 -8.04 2.61 -12.21
C ALA A 974 -7.30 1.33 -11.79
N TYR A 975 -6.73 1.33 -10.58
CA TYR A 975 -6.05 0.18 -9.97
C TYR A 975 -6.98 -1.04 -9.87
N GLU A 976 -8.18 -0.84 -9.33
CA GLU A 976 -9.14 -1.94 -9.19
C GLU A 976 -9.61 -2.43 -10.56
N HIS A 977 -9.95 -1.49 -11.45
CA HIS A 977 -10.44 -1.82 -12.79
C HIS A 977 -9.40 -2.59 -13.62
N VAL A 978 -8.10 -2.26 -13.52
CA VAL A 978 -7.07 -2.93 -14.33
C VAL A 978 -6.97 -4.42 -13.99
N TYR A 979 -7.03 -4.76 -12.70
CA TYR A 979 -7.02 -6.17 -12.27
C TYR A 979 -8.31 -6.90 -12.62
N VAL A 980 -9.48 -6.23 -12.56
CA VAL A 980 -10.74 -6.81 -13.05
C VAL A 980 -10.64 -7.11 -14.55
N HIS A 981 -10.18 -6.14 -15.35
CA HIS A 981 -10.07 -6.27 -16.79
C HIS A 981 -9.07 -7.37 -17.19
N MET A 982 -7.90 -7.41 -16.54
CA MET A 982 -6.90 -8.47 -16.74
C MET A 982 -7.44 -9.85 -16.34
N SER A 983 -8.24 -9.95 -15.27
CA SER A 983 -8.87 -11.22 -14.86
C SER A 983 -9.86 -11.71 -15.92
N HIS A 984 -10.68 -10.82 -16.47
CA HIS A 984 -11.59 -11.16 -17.57
C HIS A 984 -10.83 -11.59 -18.85
N PHE A 985 -9.77 -10.88 -19.20
CA PHE A 985 -8.94 -11.23 -20.35
C PHE A 985 -8.29 -12.61 -20.17
N LEU A 986 -7.72 -12.87 -18.99
CA LEU A 986 -7.03 -14.13 -18.69
C LEU A 986 -7.98 -15.33 -18.69
N THR A 987 -9.15 -15.19 -18.07
CA THR A 987 -10.17 -16.25 -18.05
C THR A 987 -10.73 -16.54 -19.45
N LYS A 988 -10.99 -15.51 -20.26
CA LYS A 988 -11.34 -15.65 -21.68
C LYS A 988 -10.24 -16.33 -22.49
N CYS A 989 -8.98 -15.99 -22.23
CA CYS A 989 -7.84 -16.62 -22.89
C CYS A 989 -7.71 -18.11 -22.51
N PHE A 990 -8.02 -18.52 -21.29
CA PHE A 990 -7.92 -19.91 -20.84
C PHE A 990 -9.17 -20.76 -21.09
N ALA A 991 -10.27 -20.16 -21.55
CA ALA A 991 -11.48 -20.84 -21.98
C ALA A 991 -11.26 -21.75 -23.21
#